data_AF-A0A502MJC5-F1
#
_entry.id   AF-A0A502MJC5-F1
#
_cell.length_a   1.000
_cell.length_b   1.000
_cell.length_c   1.000
_cell.angle_alpha   90.00
_cell.angle_beta   90.00
_cell.angle_gamma   90.00
#
_symmetry.space_group_name_H-M   'P 1'
#
loop_
_entity.id
_entity.type
_entity.pdbx_description
1 polymer ?
#
loop_
_entity_poly.entity_id
_entity_poly.type
_entity_poly.pdbx_seq_one_letter_code
_entity_poly.pdbx_strand_id
1 'polypeptide(L)'
;MATRFLRGGGYYKNSGLANLKQLASEYVTKNFQIGFDNSNENLEKILTQNQKQFNINFYNLITNQELKNLFSLVKDNQQNLNTLNQFLLIFLGIENINTLHENINNELLNNIKEVAKLNETLVNKFLEKFSSFSKKDIKSSTLYKNLITENEQNEVFAILDFIKATNQELSSVLSFKTKNAINSIEDFSSVVQTLKNNLKNNLQLLDNLILVSDKHFTEAKADFESKISNILPNTPLLANTANFSVIADFAVANAQASAAAARDKLQKKVDEVVRYTTLGDDAIWYNYAEETKKNELRAALTNAQQILQNNNSNSEQDYNQKYNSLNTAFGNVSHNKIEEYQKNKIMNDMTNWPATPEQIKELKRTVEVKDIQDKASIIKEMVEGYATVKSQITTIAGLTRLSQTRKKEAVDIIVNYPINPGRRNGAFTLATRRDSFLKNLDKAIEIPEQTRHALEEEINGVKDQVTSSGQMNGLNNRFNIIKRIYQKLNNTPEITSDLKRIYENYIQINNRTALKQLDEGYIPNSIVNLKRIKDADTTLEIKKILSTELISFSSETQWPSIMDEKLPAAELKTALERKADEIENYKQGKDDLLSYANQDILNNLNSNIASIKSKKLSTNLDSLSNYKTLESTINTQYEAIKEPAIVAYQKEKFNKLIDSLNPPFSQNHISKLKEIINKVSTIEQFKQEYANINALKPKAETIKNLDPILENNEKDDLIDKIISLKDNSSEQDNIVSLGNKEVDLLQKLNAKQDYPFLTKDGYKNDVEGLNSLSEVSSLVDKLEKHNKFKELEQKLKEAQEYLAKNSNDLDLIDPKGKATLEEKINLADGVVKQGIDAGTKEIYQQRIDELNVALNSVSNNNLSDALRNKLIQDLNNMQPALTDANRIKLENVIKNPLLKTSQDINAAFEKTKEVKNKIGELNNLNDLSPNALQQAKNEMTNLVLDNGTKKQDLLNLAKAKNDAIKNFDSNYPNLQANKKKSSRCNRSTWLS
;
A
#
# COMPACT_ATOMS: atom_id res chain seq x y z
N MET A 1 17.81 7.62 26.73
CA MET A 1 19.26 7.38 26.51
C MET A 1 19.75 7.79 25.11
N ALA A 2 18.90 7.75 24.08
CA ALA A 2 19.22 8.17 22.71
C ALA A 2 19.61 9.65 22.53
N THR A 3 18.83 10.55 23.14
CA THR A 3 18.99 12.01 23.01
C THR A 3 20.14 12.57 23.83
N ARG A 4 20.78 11.77 24.70
CA ARG A 4 21.96 12.18 25.47
C ARG A 4 23.28 11.79 24.82
N PHE A 5 23.28 11.14 23.66
CA PHE A 5 24.52 10.74 22.98
C PHE A 5 25.11 11.77 22.02
N LEU A 6 24.43 12.89 21.73
CA LEU A 6 24.91 13.98 20.87
C LEU A 6 24.27 15.32 21.35
N ARG A 7 24.92 16.18 22.14
CA ARG A 7 25.96 17.13 21.71
C ARG A 7 26.85 17.52 22.89
N GLY A 8 28.12 17.25 22.72
CA GLY A 8 29.19 17.43 23.70
C GLY A 8 30.31 16.49 23.31
N GLY A 9 30.86 16.73 22.11
CA GLY A 9 31.98 15.97 21.56
C GLY A 9 33.15 16.02 22.54
N GLY A 10 33.32 14.89 23.22
CA GLY A 10 34.50 14.59 24.02
C GLY A 10 34.91 13.12 23.95
N TYR A 11 34.32 12.31 23.04
CA TYR A 11 34.61 10.87 22.95
C TYR A 11 34.92 10.36 21.54
N TYR A 12 35.03 11.23 20.53
CA TYR A 12 35.49 10.84 19.19
C TYR A 12 36.41 11.91 18.62
N LYS A 13 37.57 11.50 18.08
CA LYS A 13 38.47 12.38 17.32
C LYS A 13 37.67 13.11 16.23
N ASN A 14 38.06 14.35 15.91
CA ASN A 14 37.43 15.26 14.94
C ASN A 14 37.09 14.68 13.53
N SER A 15 37.46 13.44 13.20
CA SER A 15 37.07 12.70 11.98
C SER A 15 35.85 11.77 12.14
N GLY A 16 35.32 11.53 13.35
CA GLY A 16 34.27 10.53 13.58
C GLY A 16 32.83 10.98 13.27
N LEU A 17 32.48 12.24 13.53
CA LEU A 17 31.11 12.75 13.36
C LEU A 17 30.72 12.95 11.89
N ALA A 18 31.71 13.23 11.02
CA ALA A 18 31.51 13.35 9.57
C ALA A 18 31.30 11.98 8.91
N ASN A 19 32.09 10.98 9.29
CA ASN A 19 31.93 9.60 8.79
C ASN A 19 30.61 8.96 9.26
N LEU A 20 30.13 9.28 10.47
CA LEU A 20 28.83 8.81 10.99
C LEU A 20 27.64 9.41 10.23
N LYS A 21 27.70 10.68 9.85
CA LYS A 21 26.68 11.32 9.00
C LYS A 21 26.65 10.71 7.60
N GLN A 22 27.83 10.37 7.05
CA GLN A 22 27.96 9.71 5.75
C GLN A 22 27.43 8.27 5.76
N LEU A 23 27.76 7.45 6.78
CA LEU A 23 27.25 6.07 6.93
C LEU A 23 25.72 6.01 7.13
N ALA A 24 25.15 6.95 7.89
CA ALA A 24 23.70 7.04 8.09
C ALA A 24 22.97 7.45 6.78
N SER A 25 23.56 8.37 6.02
CA SER A 25 23.04 8.75 4.70
C SER A 25 23.14 7.57 3.71
N GLU A 26 24.28 6.87 3.66
CA GLU A 26 24.48 5.70 2.80
C GLU A 26 23.52 4.55 3.14
N TYR A 27 23.23 4.30 4.43
CA TYR A 27 22.27 3.27 4.87
C TYR A 27 20.83 3.59 4.47
N VAL A 28 20.40 4.84 4.65
CA VAL A 28 19.06 5.30 4.24
C VAL A 28 18.95 5.22 2.72
N THR A 29 19.95 5.68 1.97
CA THR A 29 19.96 5.63 0.49
C THR A 29 19.98 4.20 -0.06
N LYS A 30 20.76 3.27 0.52
CA LYS A 30 20.80 1.85 0.08
C LYS A 30 19.48 1.12 0.31
N ASN A 31 18.82 1.32 1.46
CA ASN A 31 17.54 0.67 1.74
C ASN A 31 16.39 1.29 0.95
N PHE A 32 16.47 2.60 0.65
CA PHE A 32 15.53 3.25 -0.27
C PHE A 32 15.68 2.75 -1.72
N GLN A 33 16.92 2.46 -2.17
CA GLN A 33 17.20 1.86 -3.49
C GLN A 33 16.74 0.39 -3.58
N ILE A 34 16.92 -0.42 -2.53
CA ILE A 34 16.49 -1.82 -2.50
C ILE A 34 14.96 -1.96 -2.43
N GLY A 35 14.25 -1.00 -1.82
CA GLY A 35 12.79 -0.94 -1.83
C GLY A 35 12.17 -0.58 -3.20
N PHE A 36 12.97 -0.12 -4.16
CA PHE A 36 12.53 0.23 -5.50
C PHE A 36 12.86 -0.85 -6.55
N ASP A 37 13.84 -1.72 -6.29
CA ASP A 37 14.28 -2.79 -7.21
C ASP A 37 13.83 -4.20 -6.75
N ASN A 38 12.59 -4.52 -7.13
CA ASN A 38 12.01 -5.85 -7.45
C ASN A 38 11.84 -6.98 -6.41
N SER A 39 10.65 -7.58 -6.52
CA SER A 39 10.18 -8.96 -6.28
C SER A 39 10.97 -9.95 -5.38
N ASN A 40 10.31 -10.31 -4.28
CA ASN A 40 10.23 -11.62 -3.59
C ASN A 40 11.43 -12.30 -2.89
N GLU A 41 11.06 -12.84 -1.72
CA GLU A 41 11.67 -13.83 -0.82
C GLU A 41 12.96 -13.53 -0.04
N ASN A 42 13.73 -12.49 -0.34
CA ASN A 42 14.92 -12.17 0.49
C ASN A 42 15.02 -10.71 0.94
N LEU A 43 13.98 -9.89 0.76
CA LEU A 43 13.99 -8.48 1.18
C LEU A 43 14.28 -8.35 2.69
N GLU A 44 13.63 -9.17 3.51
CA GLU A 44 13.85 -9.20 4.96
C GLU A 44 15.28 -9.65 5.30
N LYS A 45 15.86 -10.59 4.53
CA LYS A 45 17.23 -11.09 4.72
C LYS A 45 18.29 -10.04 4.32
N ILE A 46 18.05 -9.29 3.24
CA ILE A 46 18.92 -8.22 2.74
C ILE A 46 18.82 -6.97 3.62
N LEU A 47 17.61 -6.57 4.03
CA LEU A 47 17.40 -5.50 5.01
C LEU A 47 18.06 -5.88 6.34
N THR A 48 17.91 -7.13 6.79
CA THR A 48 18.58 -7.64 8.00
C THR A 48 20.10 -7.68 7.85
N GLN A 49 20.65 -8.03 6.68
CA GLN A 49 22.10 -7.99 6.42
C GLN A 49 22.66 -6.57 6.36
N ASN A 50 21.98 -5.63 5.71
CA ASN A 50 22.37 -4.22 5.67
C ASN A 50 22.28 -3.58 7.05
N GLN A 51 21.23 -3.90 7.81
CA GLN A 51 21.06 -3.46 9.18
C GLN A 51 22.14 -4.06 10.09
N LYS A 52 22.49 -5.34 9.92
CA LYS A 52 23.64 -5.96 10.61
C LYS A 52 24.95 -5.26 10.27
N GLN A 53 25.20 -4.93 9.01
CA GLN A 53 26.45 -4.30 8.57
C GLN A 53 26.57 -2.85 9.08
N PHE A 54 25.47 -2.09 9.03
CA PHE A 54 25.38 -0.76 9.65
C PHE A 54 25.62 -0.85 11.15
N ASN A 55 24.97 -1.79 11.84
CA ASN A 55 25.15 -2.00 13.27
C ASN A 55 26.60 -2.40 13.63
N ILE A 56 27.28 -3.22 12.81
CA ILE A 56 28.70 -3.59 13.00
C ILE A 56 29.61 -2.37 12.81
N ASN A 57 29.40 -1.60 11.75
CA ASN A 57 30.24 -0.43 11.44
C ASN A 57 30.03 0.69 12.46
N PHE A 58 28.78 0.91 12.89
CA PHE A 58 28.42 1.85 13.94
C PHE A 58 29.02 1.42 15.29
N TYR A 59 28.90 0.14 15.66
CA TYR A 59 29.51 -0.43 16.87
C TYR A 59 31.03 -0.28 16.89
N ASN A 60 31.71 -0.54 15.77
CA ASN A 60 33.17 -0.44 15.68
C ASN A 60 33.69 0.99 15.76
N LEU A 61 32.87 1.97 15.35
CA LEU A 61 33.17 3.39 15.48
C LEU A 61 32.93 3.92 16.90
N ILE A 62 32.18 3.20 17.76
CA ILE A 62 32.05 3.53 19.18
C ILE A 62 33.34 3.12 19.90
N THR A 63 34.02 4.08 20.52
CA THR A 63 35.31 3.87 21.19
C THR A 63 35.13 3.78 22.70
N ASN A 64 33.98 4.24 23.24
CA ASN A 64 33.63 4.09 24.64
C ASN A 64 32.91 2.75 24.90
N GLN A 65 33.47 1.95 25.81
CA GLN A 65 33.08 0.56 26.01
C GLN A 65 31.70 0.40 26.67
N GLU A 66 31.22 1.34 27.48
CA GLU A 66 29.88 1.29 28.07
C GLU A 66 28.78 1.48 27.02
N LEU A 67 29.08 2.21 25.95
CA LEU A 67 28.15 2.43 24.83
C LEU A 67 28.16 1.32 23.82
N LYS A 68 29.31 0.67 23.66
CA LYS A 68 29.37 -0.65 23.05
C LYS A 68 28.49 -1.62 23.85
N ASN A 69 28.61 -1.67 25.16
CA ASN A 69 27.78 -2.56 25.98
C ASN A 69 26.28 -2.22 25.90
N LEU A 70 25.90 -0.94 25.88
CA LEU A 70 24.51 -0.49 25.75
C LEU A 70 23.94 -0.77 24.34
N PHE A 71 24.75 -0.61 23.30
CA PHE A 71 24.37 -0.93 21.92
C PHE A 71 24.24 -2.45 21.71
N SER A 72 25.11 -3.25 22.33
CA SER A 72 24.98 -4.72 22.36
C SER A 72 23.70 -5.15 23.09
N LEU A 73 23.35 -4.53 24.23
CA LEU A 73 22.14 -4.88 24.99
C LEU A 73 20.83 -4.61 24.22
N VAL A 74 20.81 -3.56 23.39
CA VAL A 74 19.67 -3.21 22.53
C VAL A 74 19.62 -4.08 21.27
N LYS A 75 20.77 -4.53 20.76
CA LYS A 75 20.89 -5.44 19.61
C LYS A 75 20.34 -6.85 19.88
N ASP A 76 20.39 -7.30 21.14
CA ASP A 76 19.97 -8.65 21.53
C ASP A 76 18.46 -8.78 21.83
N ASN A 77 17.72 -7.66 21.95
CA ASN A 77 16.26 -7.63 22.17
C ASN A 77 15.50 -7.22 20.89
N GLN A 78 15.32 -8.17 19.96
CA GLN A 78 14.85 -7.98 18.58
C GLN A 78 13.37 -7.51 18.35
N GLN A 79 12.66 -6.92 19.31
CA GLN A 79 11.19 -6.72 19.21
C GLN A 79 10.63 -5.28 19.14
N ASN A 80 11.38 -4.22 18.81
CA ASN A 80 10.74 -2.90 18.64
C ASN A 80 11.38 -1.97 17.59
N LEU A 81 10.89 -2.07 16.33
CA LEU A 81 11.27 -1.18 15.22
C LEU A 81 10.93 0.31 15.48
N ASN A 82 9.97 0.60 16.37
CA ASN A 82 9.54 1.96 16.69
C ASN A 82 10.60 2.81 17.40
N THR A 83 11.53 2.19 18.13
CA THR A 83 12.56 2.90 18.91
C THR A 83 13.73 3.39 18.04
N LEU A 84 13.94 2.77 16.87
CA LEU A 84 15.00 3.17 15.94
C LEU A 84 14.60 4.39 15.09
N ASN A 85 13.34 4.47 14.68
CA ASN A 85 12.78 5.61 13.92
C ASN A 85 12.77 6.90 14.76
N GLN A 86 12.54 6.82 16.07
CA GLN A 86 12.62 7.96 16.99
C GLN A 86 14.07 8.47 17.18
N PHE A 87 15.07 7.60 17.01
CA PHE A 87 16.49 7.98 17.09
C PHE A 87 16.94 8.83 15.88
N LEU A 88 16.39 8.57 14.69
CA LEU A 88 16.73 9.27 13.44
C LEU A 88 16.08 10.66 13.33
N LEU A 89 14.83 10.81 13.79
CA LEU A 89 14.12 12.10 13.83
C LEU A 89 14.78 13.11 14.77
N ILE A 90 15.26 12.62 15.92
CA ILE A 90 16.04 13.40 16.91
C ILE A 90 17.40 13.85 16.33
N PHE A 91 17.97 13.11 15.38
CA PHE A 91 19.26 13.45 14.76
C PHE A 91 19.15 14.54 13.68
N LEU A 92 17.97 14.70 13.05
CA LEU A 92 17.72 15.67 11.96
C LEU A 92 16.91 16.92 12.36
N GLY A 93 16.34 16.95 13.57
CA GLY A 93 15.90 18.20 14.22
C GLY A 93 14.71 18.92 13.57
N ILE A 94 13.66 18.21 13.14
CA ILE A 94 12.37 18.79 12.68
C ILE A 94 11.22 17.92 13.23
N GLU A 95 10.21 18.54 13.86
CA GLU A 95 9.05 17.82 14.48
C GLU A 95 7.65 18.34 14.06
N ASN A 96 7.45 18.68 12.77
CA ASN A 96 6.16 18.88 12.05
C ASN A 96 5.82 20.34 11.64
N ILE A 97 5.08 20.48 10.52
CA ILE A 97 5.52 21.22 9.35
C ILE A 97 4.55 22.32 8.87
N ASN A 98 3.32 22.46 9.36
CA ASN A 98 2.32 23.32 8.68
C ASN A 98 1.50 24.31 9.54
N THR A 99 1.86 24.62 10.80
CA THR A 99 0.98 25.51 11.63
C THR A 99 1.68 26.54 12.52
N LEU A 100 2.99 26.77 12.37
CA LEU A 100 3.72 27.81 13.14
C LEU A 100 4.06 29.06 12.31
N HIS A 101 3.86 29.00 10.99
CA HIS A 101 4.38 30.02 10.06
C HIS A 101 3.57 31.32 10.00
N GLU A 102 2.38 31.43 10.61
CA GLU A 102 1.49 32.58 10.35
C GLU A 102 1.16 33.52 11.53
N ASN A 103 1.56 33.29 12.80
CA ASN A 103 1.05 34.15 13.90
C ASN A 103 2.01 34.50 15.05
N ILE A 104 3.32 34.67 14.82
CA ILE A 104 4.20 35.33 15.83
C ILE A 104 4.77 36.62 15.25
N ASN A 105 4.26 37.72 15.79
CA ASN A 105 4.35 39.10 15.33
C ASN A 105 5.80 39.64 15.29
N ASN A 106 6.13 40.38 14.23
CA ASN A 106 7.47 40.92 13.92
C ASN A 106 8.09 41.82 15.02
N GLU A 107 7.28 42.26 15.97
CA GLU A 107 7.67 43.18 17.05
C GLU A 107 8.43 42.49 18.20
N LEU A 108 8.12 41.21 18.50
CA LEU A 108 8.83 40.43 19.52
C LEU A 108 10.25 40.05 19.06
N LEU A 109 10.42 39.84 17.75
CA LEU A 109 11.70 39.48 17.14
C LEU A 109 12.69 40.65 17.11
N ASN A 110 12.21 41.90 17.05
CA ASN A 110 13.07 43.08 17.11
C ASN A 110 13.58 43.37 18.53
N ASN A 111 12.73 43.18 19.56
CA ASN A 111 13.15 43.38 20.96
C ASN A 111 14.20 42.34 21.42
N ILE A 112 14.13 41.11 20.92
CA ILE A 112 15.14 40.06 21.21
C ILE A 112 16.49 40.35 20.51
N LYS A 113 16.47 40.96 19.32
CA LYS A 113 17.68 41.32 18.56
C LYS A 113 18.48 42.46 19.21
N GLU A 114 17.81 43.42 19.86
CA GLU A 114 18.50 44.52 20.56
C GLU A 114 19.15 44.07 21.88
N VAL A 115 18.50 43.16 22.63
CA VAL A 115 19.06 42.58 23.87
C VAL A 115 20.27 41.69 23.57
N ALA A 116 20.25 40.95 22.45
CA ALA A 116 21.38 40.14 22.01
C ALA A 116 22.62 40.98 21.65
N LYS A 117 22.44 42.15 21.01
CA LYS A 117 23.54 43.08 20.65
C LYS A 117 24.21 43.72 21.89
N LEU A 118 23.44 44.01 22.92
CA LEU A 118 23.95 44.56 24.19
C LEU A 118 24.80 43.53 24.97
N ASN A 119 24.37 42.25 24.97
CA ASN A 119 25.10 41.16 25.62
C ASN A 119 26.41 40.80 24.88
N GLU A 120 26.39 40.83 23.55
CA GLU A 120 27.57 40.55 22.72
C GLU A 120 28.67 41.62 22.89
N THR A 121 28.29 42.88 23.11
CA THR A 121 29.23 43.99 23.38
C THR A 121 29.89 43.87 24.76
N LEU A 122 29.17 43.33 25.76
CA LEU A 122 29.66 43.13 27.13
C LEU A 122 30.65 41.95 27.20
N VAL A 123 30.35 40.84 26.52
CA VAL A 123 31.17 39.63 26.49
C VAL A 123 32.48 39.85 25.74
N ASN A 124 32.46 40.63 24.66
CA ASN A 124 33.67 40.93 23.88
C ASN A 124 34.67 41.83 24.64
N LYS A 125 34.20 42.83 25.42
CA LYS A 125 35.06 43.64 26.31
C LYS A 125 35.65 42.83 27.47
N PHE A 126 34.92 41.84 27.98
CA PHE A 126 35.39 40.94 29.04
C PHE A 126 36.48 39.98 28.55
N LEU A 127 36.30 39.38 27.37
CA LEU A 127 37.28 38.48 26.74
C LEU A 127 38.58 39.21 26.33
N GLU A 128 38.48 40.47 25.88
CA GLU A 128 39.63 41.29 25.48
C GLU A 128 40.55 41.62 26.67
N LYS A 129 40.02 41.78 27.88
CA LYS A 129 40.81 41.98 29.11
C LYS A 129 41.24 40.69 29.81
N PHE A 130 40.51 39.59 29.65
CA PHE A 130 40.86 38.33 30.32
C PHE A 130 42.00 37.57 29.61
N SER A 131 42.20 37.83 28.31
CA SER A 131 43.21 37.16 27.49
C SER A 131 44.65 37.68 27.70
N SER A 132 44.85 38.74 28.48
CA SER A 132 46.18 39.31 28.77
C SER A 132 46.88 38.71 29.99
N PHE A 133 46.27 37.74 30.69
CA PHE A 133 46.90 37.07 31.84
C PHE A 133 47.50 35.72 31.46
N SER A 134 48.80 35.55 31.67
CA SER A 134 49.47 34.27 31.46
C SER A 134 49.34 33.35 32.68
N LYS A 135 49.28 32.04 32.43
CA LYS A 135 49.14 30.98 33.44
C LYS A 135 50.32 30.89 34.43
N LYS A 136 51.40 31.65 34.20
CA LYS A 136 52.57 31.76 35.09
C LYS A 136 52.37 32.83 36.18
N ASP A 137 51.48 33.80 35.94
CA ASP A 137 51.23 34.95 36.84
C ASP A 137 50.18 34.64 37.92
N ILE A 138 49.34 33.62 37.73
CA ILE A 138 48.33 33.18 38.72
C ILE A 138 48.92 32.21 39.77
N LYS A 139 49.94 31.42 39.41
CA LYS A 139 50.53 30.43 40.34
C LYS A 139 51.64 30.95 41.26
N SER A 140 52.12 32.19 41.05
CA SER A 140 53.24 32.78 41.82
C SER A 140 52.84 33.98 42.68
N SER A 141 51.57 34.43 42.63
CA SER A 141 51.11 35.55 43.45
C SER A 141 50.82 35.12 44.90
N THR A 142 51.63 35.60 45.84
CA THR A 142 51.42 35.45 47.28
C THR A 142 50.18 36.23 47.78
N LEU A 143 49.63 37.14 46.96
CA LEU A 143 48.40 37.87 47.28
C LEU A 143 47.13 37.00 47.18
N TYR A 144 47.11 35.97 46.32
CA TYR A 144 45.91 35.13 46.15
C TYR A 144 45.80 33.99 47.18
N LYS A 145 46.89 33.69 47.91
CA LYS A 145 46.87 32.71 49.02
C LYS A 145 46.40 33.29 50.35
N ASN A 146 46.30 34.62 50.47
CA ASN A 146 46.03 35.31 51.74
C ASN A 146 44.78 36.20 51.72
N LEU A 147 43.95 36.17 50.66
CA LEU A 147 42.77 37.04 50.53
C LEU A 147 41.42 36.33 50.75
N ILE A 148 41.41 35.02 50.99
CA ILE A 148 40.20 34.26 51.33
C ILE A 148 40.59 33.04 52.15
N THR A 149 39.83 32.78 53.22
CA THR A 149 40.02 31.67 54.16
C THR A 149 39.78 30.32 53.49
N GLU A 150 40.24 29.22 54.11
CA GLU A 150 39.97 27.86 53.63
C GLU A 150 38.46 27.57 53.51
N ASN A 151 37.61 28.30 54.25
CA ASN A 151 36.15 28.26 54.13
C ASN A 151 35.61 28.95 52.86
N GLU A 152 36.16 30.07 52.43
CA GLU A 152 35.69 30.78 51.22
C GLU A 152 36.16 30.08 49.93
N GLN A 153 37.25 29.31 50.01
CA GLN A 153 37.62 28.36 48.95
C GLN A 153 36.60 27.21 48.84
N ASN A 154 36.06 26.75 49.98
CA ASN A 154 34.99 25.75 50.02
C ASN A 154 33.62 26.31 49.61
N GLU A 155 33.31 27.59 49.83
CA GLU A 155 32.07 28.24 49.36
C GLU A 155 32.04 28.41 47.83
N VAL A 156 33.18 28.71 47.20
CA VAL A 156 33.30 28.71 45.73
C VAL A 156 33.07 27.30 45.15
N PHE A 157 33.47 26.25 45.87
CA PHE A 157 33.14 24.86 45.51
C PHE A 157 31.70 24.45 45.86
N ALA A 158 31.08 25.01 46.91
CA ALA A 158 29.68 24.79 47.28
C ALA A 158 28.68 25.48 46.32
N ILE A 159 29.02 26.65 45.78
CA ILE A 159 28.25 27.31 44.70
C ILE A 159 28.30 26.46 43.41
N LEU A 160 29.43 25.78 43.15
CA LEU A 160 29.58 24.84 42.04
C LEU A 160 28.82 23.52 42.24
N ASP A 161 28.61 23.07 43.48
CA ASP A 161 27.81 21.88 43.81
C ASP A 161 26.29 22.18 43.94
N PHE A 162 25.89 23.39 44.35
CA PHE A 162 24.49 23.88 44.34
C PHE A 162 23.92 24.01 42.92
N ILE A 163 24.75 24.42 41.95
CA ILE A 163 24.40 24.42 40.51
C ILE A 163 24.17 23.00 39.99
N LYS A 164 24.79 21.97 40.59
CA LYS A 164 24.61 20.55 40.20
C LYS A 164 23.39 19.89 40.82
N ALA A 165 22.96 20.28 42.02
CA ALA A 165 21.82 19.67 42.72
C ALA A 165 20.43 20.24 42.29
N THR A 166 20.36 21.47 41.78
CA THR A 166 19.09 22.17 41.47
C THR A 166 18.45 21.73 40.13
N ASN A 167 18.97 20.69 39.46
CA ASN A 167 18.42 20.17 38.19
C ASN A 167 17.59 18.88 38.35
N GLN A 168 17.31 18.43 39.59
CA GLN A 168 16.62 17.16 39.84
C GLN A 168 15.25 17.22 40.54
N GLU A 169 14.82 18.36 41.11
CA GLU A 169 13.55 18.40 41.89
C GLU A 169 12.39 19.23 41.30
N LEU A 170 12.55 19.98 40.20
CA LEU A 170 11.47 20.87 39.71
C LEU A 170 10.66 20.39 38.49
N SER A 171 10.81 19.15 38.01
CA SER A 171 9.95 18.66 36.90
C SER A 171 9.29 17.30 37.14
N SER A 172 9.35 16.79 38.38
CA SER A 172 8.43 15.77 38.89
C SER A 172 7.12 16.34 39.43
N VAL A 173 6.90 17.67 39.37
CA VAL A 173 5.74 18.30 40.04
C VAL A 173 4.55 18.64 39.11
N LEU A 174 4.66 18.70 37.77
CA LEU A 174 3.56 19.28 36.98
C LEU A 174 3.19 18.54 35.68
N SER A 175 2.70 17.31 35.82
CA SER A 175 1.77 16.73 34.84
C SER A 175 0.42 16.39 35.50
N PHE A 176 -0.55 17.32 35.48
CA PHE A 176 -1.96 17.00 35.20
C PHE A 176 -2.84 18.24 34.88
N LYS A 177 -3.30 18.29 33.63
CA LYS A 177 -4.62 18.70 33.08
C LYS A 177 -5.40 19.95 33.54
N THR A 178 -5.52 20.86 32.54
CA THR A 178 -6.70 21.59 32.01
C THR A 178 -7.42 22.71 32.79
N LYS A 179 -7.40 23.89 32.12
CA LYS A 179 -8.53 24.81 31.85
C LYS A 179 -9.04 25.70 33.01
N ASN A 180 -8.56 26.94 33.09
CA ASN A 180 -9.36 28.20 33.00
C ASN A 180 -8.58 29.44 33.46
N ALA A 181 -8.94 30.57 32.83
CA ALA A 181 -8.88 31.95 33.31
C ALA A 181 -7.52 32.66 33.47
N ILE A 182 -7.17 33.41 32.42
CA ILE A 182 -7.05 34.89 32.45
C ILE A 182 -7.22 35.47 33.88
N ASN A 183 -6.11 35.86 34.54
CA ASN A 183 -6.04 36.97 35.54
C ASN A 183 -4.71 37.10 36.32
N SER A 184 -3.52 36.84 35.75
CA SER A 184 -2.27 37.24 36.45
C SER A 184 -1.11 37.66 35.55
N ILE A 185 -1.40 38.14 34.33
CA ILE A 185 -0.42 38.85 33.47
C ILE A 185 0.09 40.14 34.15
N GLU A 186 -0.68 40.72 35.08
CA GLU A 186 -0.25 41.86 35.89
C GLU A 186 0.83 41.50 36.94
N ASP A 187 0.84 40.27 37.47
CA ASP A 187 1.83 39.83 38.45
C ASP A 187 3.22 39.61 37.81
N PHE A 188 3.28 39.22 36.53
CA PHE A 188 4.53 39.05 35.81
C PHE A 188 5.18 40.40 35.42
N SER A 189 4.36 41.43 35.16
CA SER A 189 4.82 42.79 34.83
C SER A 189 5.50 43.50 36.02
N SER A 190 4.97 43.28 37.23
CA SER A 190 5.53 43.78 38.51
C SER A 190 6.93 43.21 38.82
N VAL A 191 7.14 41.91 38.55
CA VAL A 191 8.42 41.21 38.79
C VAL A 191 9.50 41.67 37.82
N VAL A 192 9.17 41.88 36.55
CA VAL A 192 10.10 42.38 35.52
C VAL A 192 10.57 43.80 35.84
N GLN A 193 9.69 44.64 36.39
CA GLN A 193 10.03 46.03 36.67
C GLN A 193 10.87 46.20 37.95
N THR A 194 10.72 45.27 38.90
CA THR A 194 11.61 45.15 40.07
C THR A 194 13.03 44.73 39.66
N LEU A 195 13.16 43.79 38.70
CA LEU A 195 14.46 43.38 38.15
C LEU A 195 15.18 44.50 37.38
N LYS A 196 14.43 45.31 36.63
CA LYS A 196 14.96 46.44 35.85
C LYS A 196 15.56 47.53 36.74
N ASN A 197 14.93 47.81 37.89
CA ASN A 197 15.43 48.80 38.85
C ASN A 197 16.65 48.30 39.65
N ASN A 198 16.71 47.01 39.98
CA ASN A 198 17.87 46.42 40.68
C ASN A 198 19.13 46.36 39.80
N LEU A 199 18.99 46.11 38.50
CA LEU A 199 20.11 46.15 37.53
C LEU A 199 20.65 47.57 37.33
N LYS A 200 19.80 48.60 37.38
CA LYS A 200 20.19 50.00 37.26
C LYS A 200 20.98 50.50 38.48
N ASN A 201 20.61 50.06 39.69
CA ASN A 201 21.31 50.42 40.93
C ASN A 201 22.69 49.74 41.06
N ASN A 202 22.84 48.52 40.55
CA ASN A 202 24.13 47.79 40.59
C ASN A 202 25.16 48.33 39.58
N LEU A 203 24.71 48.92 38.47
CA LEU A 203 25.58 49.62 37.51
C LEU A 203 26.18 50.92 38.10
N GLN A 204 25.43 51.66 38.93
CA GLN A 204 25.93 52.87 39.62
C GLN A 204 26.92 52.57 40.76
N LEU A 205 26.84 51.39 41.39
CA LEU A 205 27.81 50.94 42.40
C LEU A 205 29.16 50.56 41.80
N LEU A 206 29.17 50.07 40.56
CA LEU A 206 30.39 49.68 39.84
C LEU A 206 31.18 50.91 39.34
N ASP A 207 30.50 51.96 38.88
CA ASP A 207 31.13 53.23 38.48
C ASP A 207 31.81 53.96 39.66
N ASN A 208 31.27 53.83 40.88
CA ASN A 208 31.87 54.39 42.09
C ASN A 208 33.10 53.61 42.59
N LEU A 209 33.22 52.31 42.29
CA LEU A 209 34.39 51.49 42.66
C LEU A 209 35.58 51.71 41.72
N ILE A 210 35.32 52.08 40.45
CA ILE A 210 36.36 52.40 39.45
C ILE A 210 37.05 53.74 39.78
N LEU A 211 36.33 54.71 40.33
CA LEU A 211 36.86 56.02 40.77
C LEU A 211 37.80 55.93 41.99
N VAL A 212 37.69 54.88 42.80
CA VAL A 212 38.54 54.65 44.00
C VAL A 212 39.86 53.96 43.64
N SER A 213 39.88 53.18 42.55
CA SER A 213 41.07 52.43 42.10
C SER A 213 42.15 53.31 41.44
N ASP A 214 41.77 54.42 40.78
CA ASP A 214 42.73 55.34 40.13
C ASP A 214 43.51 56.20 41.15
N LYS A 215 42.94 56.38 42.35
CA LYS A 215 43.55 57.17 43.44
C LYS A 215 44.74 56.45 44.09
N HIS A 216 44.66 55.14 44.26
CA HIS A 216 45.70 54.35 44.94
C HIS A 216 46.92 54.01 44.06
N PHE A 217 46.78 54.05 42.72
CA PHE A 217 47.89 53.79 41.80
C PHE A 217 48.86 55.00 41.69
N THR A 218 48.35 56.21 41.93
CA THR A 218 49.15 57.45 41.94
C THR A 218 49.94 57.61 43.25
N GLU A 219 49.40 57.10 44.36
CA GLU A 219 50.03 57.15 45.69
C GLU A 219 51.19 56.15 45.85
N ALA A 220 51.13 54.98 45.18
CA ALA A 220 52.20 53.97 45.22
C ALA A 220 53.46 54.33 44.41
N LYS A 221 53.34 55.21 43.42
CA LYS A 221 54.48 55.70 42.62
C LYS A 221 55.32 56.74 43.37
N ALA A 222 54.68 57.60 44.17
CA ALA A 222 55.34 58.60 44.99
C ALA A 222 56.11 58.00 46.19
N ASP A 223 55.65 56.88 46.74
CA ASP A 223 56.30 56.19 47.88
C ASP A 223 57.59 55.42 47.45
N PHE A 224 57.68 55.03 46.18
CA PHE A 224 58.87 54.37 45.61
C PHE A 224 59.98 55.38 45.26
N GLU A 225 59.61 56.57 44.76
CA GLU A 225 60.55 57.67 44.47
C GLU A 225 61.08 58.36 45.76
N SER A 226 60.31 58.30 46.86
CA SER A 226 60.67 58.82 48.19
C SER A 226 61.72 57.97 48.94
N LYS A 227 61.77 56.65 48.68
CA LYS A 227 62.62 55.71 49.44
C LYS A 227 64.05 55.52 48.90
N ILE A 228 64.34 55.98 47.68
CA ILE A 228 65.71 55.97 47.11
C ILE A 228 66.51 57.23 47.52
N SER A 229 65.85 58.27 48.04
CA SER A 229 66.52 59.55 48.42
C SER A 229 67.06 59.59 49.86
N ASN A 230 66.92 58.53 50.67
CA ASN A 230 67.18 58.59 52.12
C ASN A 230 68.19 57.57 52.70
N ILE A 231 69.20 57.17 51.92
CA ILE A 231 70.45 56.60 52.47
C ILE A 231 71.56 57.67 52.33
N LEU A 232 71.40 58.67 53.20
CA LEU A 232 72.28 59.78 53.63
C LEU A 232 73.65 59.30 54.20
N PRO A 233 74.63 60.15 54.62
CA PRO A 233 74.67 61.64 54.68
C PRO A 233 76.07 62.35 54.54
N ASN A 234 76.06 63.68 54.74
CA ASN A 234 77.08 64.58 55.37
C ASN A 234 77.72 65.60 54.40
N THR A 235 77.13 66.77 54.09
CA THR A 235 76.83 67.99 54.92
C THR A 235 78.11 68.70 55.47
N PRO A 236 78.02 70.00 55.77
CA PRO A 236 78.55 71.18 55.05
C PRO A 236 79.74 71.84 55.80
N LEU A 237 80.32 72.96 55.33
CA LEU A 237 80.68 74.14 56.16
C LEU A 237 81.69 75.11 55.48
N LEU A 238 81.30 76.40 55.52
CA LEU A 238 82.12 77.63 55.60
C LEU A 238 82.81 78.08 54.30
N ALA A 239 82.49 79.23 53.68
CA ALA A 239 82.31 80.59 54.18
C ALA A 239 83.53 81.18 54.94
N ASN A 240 84.16 82.15 54.26
CA ASN A 240 84.91 83.31 54.79
C ASN A 240 86.42 83.26 55.10
N THR A 241 87.12 84.06 54.27
CA THR A 241 88.09 85.13 54.59
C THR A 241 89.54 84.86 55.02
N ALA A 242 90.44 85.27 54.12
CA ALA A 242 91.50 86.28 54.29
C ALA A 242 92.89 85.94 54.90
N ASN A 243 93.90 86.10 54.01
CA ASN A 243 95.20 86.77 54.17
C ASN A 243 96.46 86.04 54.70
N PHE A 244 97.32 85.74 53.71
CA PHE A 244 98.75 86.12 53.52
C PHE A 244 99.87 85.75 54.53
N SER A 245 100.81 84.92 54.04
CA SER A 245 102.26 85.27 53.89
C SER A 245 102.87 84.42 52.75
N VAL A 246 102.78 84.84 51.49
CA VAL A 246 103.77 85.67 50.78
C VAL A 246 105.10 84.93 50.49
N ILE A 247 105.16 84.40 49.27
CA ILE A 247 106.25 84.56 48.27
C ILE A 247 107.44 83.59 48.26
N ALA A 248 107.75 82.81 49.31
CA ALA A 248 108.90 81.89 49.24
C ALA A 248 108.59 80.52 48.60
N ASP A 249 107.41 79.94 48.82
CA ASP A 249 107.05 78.60 48.31
C ASP A 249 106.53 78.60 46.86
N PHE A 250 106.28 79.79 46.29
CA PHE A 250 105.63 79.97 44.99
C PHE A 250 106.53 79.60 43.80
N ALA A 251 107.85 79.62 43.95
CA ALA A 251 108.78 79.30 42.86
C ALA A 251 109.01 77.79 42.66
N VAL A 252 108.87 76.98 43.72
CA VAL A 252 109.09 75.51 43.66
C VAL A 252 107.80 74.77 43.30
N ALA A 253 106.63 75.28 43.70
CA ALA A 253 105.33 74.71 43.33
C ALA A 253 105.00 74.88 41.84
N ASN A 254 105.47 75.95 41.18
CA ASN A 254 105.07 76.26 39.80
C ASN A 254 105.68 75.31 38.76
N ALA A 255 106.87 74.75 39.00
CA ALA A 255 107.51 73.79 38.08
C ALA A 255 106.91 72.37 38.17
N GLN A 256 106.40 71.97 39.34
CA GLN A 256 105.71 70.68 39.52
C GLN A 256 104.24 70.74 39.05
N ALA A 257 103.60 71.92 39.08
CA ALA A 257 102.23 72.11 38.61
C ALA A 257 102.08 71.96 37.08
N SER A 258 103.05 72.43 36.28
CA SER A 258 102.98 72.36 34.81
C SER A 258 103.06 70.92 34.27
N ALA A 259 103.92 70.07 34.85
CA ALA A 259 104.02 68.66 34.48
C ALA A 259 102.76 67.85 34.86
N ALA A 260 102.13 68.16 36.00
CA ALA A 260 100.89 67.53 36.43
C ALA A 260 99.70 67.88 35.50
N ALA A 261 99.62 69.13 35.04
CA ALA A 261 98.57 69.58 34.11
C ALA A 261 98.65 68.88 32.74
N ALA A 262 99.86 68.68 32.20
CA ALA A 262 100.05 67.97 30.94
C ALA A 262 99.73 66.47 31.04
N ARG A 263 100.04 65.83 32.18
CA ARG A 263 99.64 64.44 32.46
C ARG A 263 98.12 64.28 32.48
N ASP A 264 97.41 65.17 33.17
CA ASP A 264 95.94 65.12 33.28
C ASP A 264 95.25 65.33 31.92
N LYS A 265 95.81 66.20 31.08
CA LYS A 265 95.34 66.41 29.71
C LYS A 265 95.45 65.15 28.84
N LEU A 266 96.55 64.39 28.96
CA LEU A 266 96.70 63.12 28.26
C LEU A 266 95.73 62.05 28.77
N GLN A 267 95.55 61.93 30.09
CA GLN A 267 94.63 60.97 30.70
C GLN A 267 93.18 61.19 30.23
N LYS A 268 92.72 62.45 30.21
CA LYS A 268 91.38 62.79 29.70
C LYS A 268 91.15 62.34 28.26
N LYS A 269 92.17 62.45 27.40
CA LYS A 269 92.06 62.02 25.99
C LYS A 269 92.04 60.50 25.84
N VAL A 270 92.81 59.78 26.66
CA VAL A 270 92.74 58.31 26.72
C VAL A 270 91.32 57.86 27.08
N ASP A 271 90.70 58.47 28.10
CA ASP A 271 89.35 58.11 28.56
C ASP A 271 88.26 58.44 27.52
N GLU A 272 88.44 59.50 26.72
CA GLU A 272 87.56 59.83 25.59
C GLU A 272 87.60 58.74 24.51
N VAL A 273 88.80 58.34 24.09
CA VAL A 273 89.00 57.32 23.05
C VAL A 273 88.48 55.94 23.47
N VAL A 274 88.68 55.57 24.74
CA VAL A 274 88.15 54.30 25.27
C VAL A 274 86.63 54.28 25.23
N ARG A 275 85.96 55.37 25.60
CA ARG A 275 84.49 55.46 25.55
C ARG A 275 83.95 55.33 24.12
N TYR A 276 84.53 56.07 23.17
CA TYR A 276 84.14 56.03 21.76
C TYR A 276 84.21 54.62 21.15
N THR A 277 85.19 53.81 21.57
CA THR A 277 85.39 52.47 21.02
C THR A 277 84.55 51.37 21.68
N THR A 278 83.87 51.64 22.81
CA THR A 278 83.25 50.59 23.62
C THR A 278 81.79 50.83 24.03
N LEU A 279 81.30 52.07 23.99
CA LEU A 279 79.98 52.42 24.54
C LEU A 279 79.08 53.16 23.54
N GLY A 280 77.79 52.84 23.58
CA GLY A 280 76.73 53.60 22.92
C GLY A 280 76.75 53.62 21.39
N ASP A 281 76.17 54.68 20.81
CA ASP A 281 76.07 54.89 19.36
C ASP A 281 77.46 55.06 18.70
N ASP A 282 78.44 55.62 19.43
CA ASP A 282 79.81 55.78 18.97
C ASP A 282 80.50 54.43 18.67
N ALA A 283 80.19 53.38 19.44
CA ALA A 283 80.70 52.04 19.17
C ALA A 283 80.11 51.43 17.88
N ILE A 284 78.86 51.77 17.52
CA ILE A 284 78.25 51.36 16.24
C ILE A 284 78.99 52.05 15.10
N TRP A 285 79.25 53.36 15.22
CA TRP A 285 80.07 54.09 14.27
C TRP A 285 81.45 53.42 14.12
N TYR A 286 82.18 53.22 15.22
CA TYR A 286 83.49 52.56 15.22
C TYR A 286 83.49 51.18 14.53
N ASN A 287 82.42 50.39 14.65
CA ASN A 287 82.31 49.10 13.95
C ASN A 287 82.26 49.23 12.42
N TYR A 288 81.73 50.34 11.91
CA TYR A 288 81.71 50.64 10.48
C TYR A 288 82.96 51.40 9.99
N ALA A 289 83.90 51.74 10.87
CA ALA A 289 85.16 52.35 10.47
C ALA A 289 86.05 51.39 9.67
N GLU A 290 86.95 51.97 8.86
CA GLU A 290 87.94 51.20 8.13
C GLU A 290 88.88 50.46 9.10
N GLU A 291 89.05 49.15 8.92
CA GLU A 291 89.80 48.31 9.87
C GLU A 291 91.26 48.76 10.04
N THR A 292 91.90 49.24 8.97
CA THR A 292 93.26 49.81 9.01
C THR A 292 93.34 51.00 9.98
N LYS A 293 92.34 51.89 9.96
CA LYS A 293 92.28 53.08 10.82
C LYS A 293 91.93 52.75 12.26
N LYS A 294 91.10 51.74 12.48
CA LYS A 294 90.84 51.18 13.81
C LYS A 294 92.13 50.68 14.47
N ASN A 295 93.01 50.04 13.69
CA ASN A 295 94.29 49.53 14.19
C ASN A 295 95.28 50.65 14.53
N GLU A 296 95.37 51.71 13.72
CA GLU A 296 96.18 52.90 14.01
C GLU A 296 95.78 53.55 15.36
N LEU A 297 94.48 53.72 15.61
CA LEU A 297 93.98 54.28 16.87
C LEU A 297 94.33 53.43 18.09
N ARG A 298 94.15 52.10 18.00
CA ARG A 298 94.50 51.17 19.08
C ARG A 298 95.97 51.26 19.47
N ALA A 299 96.86 51.36 18.47
CA ALA A 299 98.30 51.50 18.70
C ALA A 299 98.65 52.83 19.42
N ALA A 300 98.05 53.95 18.98
CA ALA A 300 98.27 55.25 19.60
C ALA A 300 97.76 55.30 21.05
N LEU A 301 96.60 54.69 21.32
CA LEU A 301 96.01 54.60 22.67
C LEU A 301 96.91 53.81 23.62
N THR A 302 97.43 52.67 23.17
CA THR A 302 98.35 51.83 23.94
C THR A 302 99.60 52.62 24.35
N ASN A 303 100.20 53.35 23.40
CA ASN A 303 101.39 54.16 23.65
C ASN A 303 101.13 55.31 24.65
N ALA A 304 99.95 55.93 24.61
CA ALA A 304 99.55 56.98 25.55
C ALA A 304 99.33 56.43 26.97
N GLN A 305 98.73 55.25 27.11
CA GLN A 305 98.53 54.60 28.40
C GLN A 305 99.86 54.21 29.07
N GLN A 306 100.84 53.73 28.28
CA GLN A 306 102.16 53.34 28.81
C GLN A 306 102.89 54.50 29.50
N ILE A 307 102.89 55.71 28.92
CA ILE A 307 103.61 56.85 29.52
C ILE A 307 102.92 57.37 30.79
N LEU A 308 101.60 57.19 30.91
CA LEU A 308 100.83 57.57 32.11
C LEU A 308 101.12 56.66 33.32
N GLN A 309 101.64 55.44 33.09
CA GLN A 309 101.93 54.44 34.12
C GLN A 309 103.34 54.56 34.74
N ASN A 310 104.31 55.21 34.08
CA ASN A 310 105.68 55.39 34.60
C ASN A 310 105.79 56.61 35.54
N ASN A 311 106.13 56.41 36.81
CA ASN A 311 106.15 57.43 37.88
C ASN A 311 107.49 58.18 38.09
N ASN A 312 108.48 58.02 37.21
CA ASN A 312 109.69 58.85 37.24
C ASN A 312 109.45 60.16 36.48
N SER A 313 110.07 61.26 36.89
CA SER A 313 109.81 62.67 36.50
C SER A 313 109.84 62.95 34.98
N ASN A 314 108.83 62.48 34.24
CA ASN A 314 108.61 62.80 32.83
C ASN A 314 108.31 64.29 32.71
N SER A 315 108.86 64.90 31.67
CA SER A 315 108.67 66.32 31.43
C SER A 315 107.27 66.60 30.88
N GLU A 316 106.82 67.85 31.00
CA GLU A 316 105.61 68.34 30.32
C GLU A 316 105.62 68.04 28.81
N GLN A 317 106.79 68.04 28.17
CA GLN A 317 106.94 67.81 26.73
C GLN A 317 106.60 66.37 26.32
N ASP A 318 106.93 65.39 27.15
CA ASP A 318 106.69 63.96 26.87
C ASP A 318 105.19 63.64 26.85
N TYR A 319 104.44 64.17 27.83
CA TYR A 319 102.98 64.00 27.89
C TYR A 319 102.27 64.66 26.70
N ASN A 320 102.72 65.86 26.31
CA ASN A 320 102.14 66.58 25.17
C ASN A 320 102.39 65.88 23.82
N GLN A 321 103.54 65.22 23.61
CA GLN A 321 103.78 64.46 22.37
C GLN A 321 102.80 63.29 22.21
N LYS A 322 102.58 62.49 23.26
CA LYS A 322 101.66 61.34 23.18
C LYS A 322 100.21 61.78 23.01
N TYR A 323 99.82 62.90 23.60
CA TYR A 323 98.49 63.48 23.42
C TYR A 323 98.22 63.78 21.93
N ASN A 324 99.18 64.41 21.25
CA ASN A 324 99.03 64.77 19.84
C ASN A 324 98.89 63.53 18.94
N SER A 325 99.72 62.49 19.15
CA SER A 325 99.62 61.24 18.37
C SER A 325 98.28 60.55 18.57
N LEU A 326 97.77 60.47 19.81
CA LEU A 326 96.47 59.87 20.11
C LEU A 326 95.32 60.67 19.48
N ASN A 327 95.38 62.00 19.57
CA ASN A 327 94.35 62.88 19.00
C ASN A 327 94.29 62.78 17.47
N THR A 328 95.44 62.68 16.79
CA THR A 328 95.50 62.48 15.33
C THR A 328 94.88 61.15 14.91
N ALA A 329 95.26 60.05 15.58
CA ALA A 329 94.72 58.73 15.23
C ALA A 329 93.20 58.64 15.50
N PHE A 330 92.71 59.34 16.52
CA PHE A 330 91.28 59.40 16.85
C PHE A 330 90.47 60.16 15.79
N GLY A 331 91.02 61.27 15.26
CA GLY A 331 90.37 62.03 14.18
C GLY A 331 90.14 61.21 12.90
N ASN A 332 90.97 60.20 12.63
CA ASN A 332 90.87 59.33 11.46
C ASN A 332 89.72 58.30 11.52
N VAL A 333 89.09 58.12 12.68
CA VAL A 333 87.91 57.26 12.85
C VAL A 333 86.68 58.06 13.28
N SER A 334 86.61 59.33 12.91
CA SER A 334 85.46 60.20 13.15
C SER A 334 84.24 59.80 12.29
N HIS A 335 83.03 60.16 12.74
CA HIS A 335 81.77 59.84 12.03
C HIS A 335 81.82 60.21 10.54
N ASN A 336 82.32 61.40 10.20
CA ASN A 336 82.47 61.86 8.81
C ASN A 336 83.34 60.91 7.95
N LYS A 337 84.44 60.39 8.51
CA LYS A 337 85.33 59.46 7.78
C LYS A 337 84.69 58.09 7.59
N ILE A 338 83.86 57.67 8.53
CA ILE A 338 83.13 56.41 8.50
C ILE A 338 81.98 56.47 7.49
N GLU A 339 81.23 57.58 7.49
CA GLU A 339 80.22 57.86 6.49
C GLU A 339 80.81 57.87 5.07
N GLU A 340 81.91 58.60 4.87
CA GLU A 340 82.63 58.67 3.59
C GLU A 340 83.05 57.26 3.12
N TYR A 341 83.64 56.46 4.01
CA TYR A 341 84.04 55.09 3.71
C TYR A 341 82.86 54.18 3.33
N GLN A 342 81.76 54.18 4.11
CA GLN A 342 80.61 53.30 3.85
C GLN A 342 79.83 53.71 2.60
N LYS A 343 79.65 55.01 2.35
CA LYS A 343 79.06 55.51 1.09
C LYS A 343 79.89 55.04 -0.10
N ASN A 344 81.21 55.22 -0.06
CA ASN A 344 82.11 54.76 -1.13
C ASN A 344 82.06 53.24 -1.31
N LYS A 345 82.03 52.46 -0.22
CA LYS A 345 81.93 50.99 -0.27
C LYS A 345 80.64 50.53 -0.94
N ILE A 346 79.49 51.10 -0.58
CA ILE A 346 78.19 50.79 -1.19
C ILE A 346 78.17 51.19 -2.66
N MET A 347 78.62 52.41 -2.99
CA MET A 347 78.66 52.90 -4.37
C MET A 347 79.60 52.08 -5.27
N ASN A 348 80.72 51.58 -4.74
CA ASN A 348 81.62 50.72 -5.47
C ASN A 348 81.01 49.32 -5.72
N ASP A 349 80.33 48.74 -4.73
CA ASP A 349 79.66 47.43 -4.87
C ASP A 349 78.53 47.46 -5.91
N MET A 350 77.86 48.61 -6.08
CA MET A 350 76.77 48.79 -7.06
C MET A 350 77.20 48.59 -8.52
N THR A 351 78.49 48.69 -8.83
CA THR A 351 79.00 48.64 -10.21
C THR A 351 78.71 47.31 -10.91
N ASN A 352 78.47 46.24 -10.14
CA ASN A 352 78.19 44.89 -10.66
C ASN A 352 76.74 44.42 -10.40
N TRP A 353 75.83 45.32 -10.01
CA TRP A 353 74.44 44.92 -9.73
C TRP A 353 73.67 44.73 -11.05
N PRO A 354 72.72 43.78 -11.13
CA PRO A 354 71.92 43.51 -12.33
C PRO A 354 70.79 44.55 -12.50
N ALA A 355 71.16 45.82 -12.61
CA ALA A 355 70.30 46.98 -12.84
C ALA A 355 70.84 47.83 -14.00
N THR A 356 69.99 48.66 -14.61
CA THR A 356 70.44 49.53 -15.72
C THR A 356 71.38 50.63 -15.23
N PRO A 357 72.22 51.22 -16.10
CA PRO A 357 73.07 52.34 -15.72
C PRO A 357 72.30 53.49 -15.04
N GLU A 358 71.08 53.78 -15.49
CA GLU A 358 70.20 54.79 -14.90
C GLU A 358 69.71 54.40 -13.51
N GLN A 359 69.36 53.12 -13.30
CA GLN A 359 68.96 52.60 -11.99
C GLN A 359 70.15 52.62 -11.00
N ILE A 360 71.35 52.25 -11.47
CA ILE A 360 72.58 52.37 -10.68
C ILE A 360 72.88 53.83 -10.35
N LYS A 361 72.70 54.74 -11.31
CA LYS A 361 72.85 56.18 -11.10
C LYS A 361 71.88 56.69 -10.03
N GLU A 362 70.62 56.25 -10.06
CA GLU A 362 69.62 56.67 -9.07
C GLU A 362 69.88 56.07 -7.68
N LEU A 363 70.30 54.81 -7.60
CA LEU A 363 70.75 54.19 -6.35
C LEU A 363 71.96 54.93 -5.76
N LYS A 364 72.98 55.22 -6.58
CA LYS A 364 74.17 55.99 -6.18
C LYS A 364 73.80 57.40 -5.72
N ARG A 365 72.97 58.11 -6.48
CA ARG A 365 72.43 59.43 -6.10
C ARG A 365 71.75 59.37 -4.73
N THR A 366 70.94 58.34 -4.48
CA THR A 366 70.22 58.18 -3.21
C THR A 366 71.18 57.90 -2.05
N VAL A 367 72.29 57.18 -2.27
CA VAL A 367 73.37 56.99 -1.27
C VAL A 367 74.15 58.29 -1.03
N GLU A 368 74.50 59.03 -2.09
CA GLU A 368 75.24 60.30 -2.01
C GLU A 368 74.49 61.36 -1.20
N VAL A 369 73.22 61.60 -1.53
CA VAL A 369 72.38 62.64 -0.93
C VAL A 369 71.79 62.23 0.43
N LYS A 370 72.02 60.99 0.90
CA LYS A 370 71.51 60.55 2.20
C LYS A 370 72.28 61.24 3.31
N ASP A 371 71.59 62.13 4.03
CA ASP A 371 72.09 62.74 5.26
C ASP A 371 72.01 61.73 6.42
N ILE A 372 73.15 61.44 7.05
CA ILE A 372 73.26 60.46 8.15
C ILE A 372 73.15 61.16 9.53
N GLN A 373 73.29 62.50 9.60
CA GLN A 373 73.11 63.33 10.81
C GLN A 373 73.79 62.80 12.07
N ASP A 374 74.96 62.16 11.95
CA ASP A 374 75.68 61.52 13.05
C ASP A 374 74.89 60.43 13.84
N LYS A 375 73.78 59.91 13.26
CA LYS A 375 72.95 58.86 13.90
C LYS A 375 73.35 57.46 13.46
N ALA A 376 73.79 56.65 14.43
CA ALA A 376 74.20 55.26 14.23
C ALA A 376 73.11 54.34 13.61
N SER A 377 71.82 54.61 13.86
CA SER A 377 70.73 53.81 13.29
C SER A 377 70.56 54.00 11.78
N ILE A 378 70.84 55.21 11.26
CA ILE A 378 70.63 55.56 9.85
C ILE A 378 71.71 54.91 8.97
N ILE A 379 72.97 54.89 9.43
CA ILE A 379 74.04 54.21 8.70
C ILE A 379 73.81 52.70 8.62
N LYS A 380 73.26 52.09 9.68
CA LYS A 380 72.86 50.68 9.70
C LYS A 380 71.74 50.39 8.70
N GLU A 381 70.65 51.17 8.73
CA GLU A 381 69.51 51.02 7.80
C GLU A 381 69.95 51.18 6.33
N MET A 382 70.89 52.10 6.07
CA MET A 382 71.48 52.26 4.74
C MET A 382 72.25 51.00 4.33
N VAL A 383 73.18 50.49 5.13
CA VAL A 383 73.98 49.31 4.76
C VAL A 383 73.09 48.07 4.54
N GLU A 384 72.15 47.80 5.45
CA GLU A 384 71.26 46.61 5.38
C GLU A 384 70.18 46.74 4.30
N GLY A 385 69.59 47.92 4.13
CA GLY A 385 68.56 48.19 3.12
C GLY A 385 69.08 47.93 1.70
N TYR A 386 70.26 48.45 1.39
CA TYR A 386 70.88 48.29 0.06
C TYR A 386 71.36 46.85 -0.20
N ALA A 387 71.82 46.11 0.81
CA ALA A 387 72.08 44.67 0.68
C ALA A 387 70.81 43.89 0.28
N THR A 388 69.67 44.27 0.86
CA THR A 388 68.39 43.61 0.54
C THR A 388 67.90 44.01 -0.86
N VAL A 389 68.08 45.28 -1.28
CA VAL A 389 67.79 45.75 -2.65
C VAL A 389 68.55 44.92 -3.68
N LYS A 390 69.87 44.73 -3.48
CA LYS A 390 70.72 43.89 -4.34
C LYS A 390 70.14 42.49 -4.54
N SER A 391 69.75 41.84 -3.45
CA SER A 391 69.17 40.48 -3.49
C SER A 391 67.87 40.42 -4.30
N GLN A 392 66.96 41.39 -4.11
CA GLN A 392 65.68 41.40 -4.81
C GLN A 392 65.82 41.73 -6.31
N ILE A 393 66.66 42.69 -6.67
CA ILE A 393 66.95 43.01 -8.07
C ILE A 393 67.57 41.78 -8.77
N THR A 394 68.53 41.13 -8.11
CA THR A 394 69.15 39.88 -8.61
C THR A 394 68.12 38.79 -8.84
N THR A 395 67.21 38.60 -7.90
CA THR A 395 66.15 37.60 -8.01
C THR A 395 65.17 37.93 -9.15
N ILE A 396 64.77 39.20 -9.31
CA ILE A 396 63.88 39.63 -10.40
C ILE A 396 64.53 39.46 -11.77
N ALA A 397 65.83 39.79 -11.89
CA ALA A 397 66.58 39.58 -13.11
C ALA A 397 66.53 38.10 -13.55
N GLY A 398 66.61 37.18 -12.59
CA GLY A 398 66.54 35.73 -12.80
C GLY A 398 65.14 35.15 -13.10
N LEU A 399 64.05 35.93 -13.07
CA LEU A 399 62.70 35.43 -13.37
C LEU A 399 62.53 35.16 -14.87
N THR A 400 62.53 33.91 -15.33
CA THR A 400 62.66 33.62 -16.77
C THR A 400 61.40 33.85 -17.62
N ARG A 401 60.20 33.84 -17.04
CA ARG A 401 58.93 33.97 -17.78
C ARG A 401 58.33 35.37 -17.71
N LEU A 402 58.73 36.16 -16.73
CA LEU A 402 58.30 37.54 -16.63
C LEU A 402 58.93 38.38 -17.75
N SER A 403 58.12 39.16 -18.47
CA SER A 403 58.63 40.01 -19.56
C SER A 403 59.63 41.07 -19.07
N GLN A 404 60.55 41.48 -19.94
CA GLN A 404 61.58 42.46 -19.60
C GLN A 404 60.99 43.79 -19.10
N THR A 405 59.87 44.23 -19.69
CA THR A 405 59.13 45.42 -19.25
C THR A 405 58.67 45.29 -17.80
N ARG A 406 58.10 44.14 -17.42
CA ARG A 406 57.57 43.93 -16.05
C ARG A 406 58.68 43.69 -15.03
N LYS A 407 59.79 43.06 -15.43
CA LYS A 407 61.01 43.02 -14.61
C LYS A 407 61.52 44.43 -14.35
N LYS A 408 61.63 45.25 -15.40
CA LYS A 408 62.11 46.62 -15.31
C LYS A 408 61.23 47.44 -14.37
N GLU A 409 59.90 47.40 -14.52
CA GLU A 409 58.97 48.10 -13.62
C GLU A 409 59.15 47.69 -12.14
N ALA A 410 59.28 46.38 -11.87
CA ALA A 410 59.48 45.90 -10.52
C ALA A 410 60.82 46.38 -9.95
N VAL A 411 61.89 46.33 -10.75
CA VAL A 411 63.20 46.86 -10.38
C VAL A 411 63.16 48.38 -10.18
N ASP A 412 62.48 49.14 -11.05
CA ASP A 412 62.31 50.59 -10.93
C ASP A 412 61.63 50.98 -9.61
N ILE A 413 60.58 50.27 -9.20
CA ILE A 413 59.93 50.50 -7.90
C ILE A 413 60.88 50.18 -6.74
N ILE A 414 61.65 49.10 -6.84
CA ILE A 414 62.61 48.71 -5.79
C ILE A 414 63.76 49.72 -5.68
N VAL A 415 64.22 50.25 -6.83
CA VAL A 415 65.30 51.24 -6.96
C VAL A 415 64.88 52.62 -6.47
N ASN A 416 63.65 53.04 -6.76
CA ASN A 416 63.12 54.34 -6.33
C ASN A 416 62.75 54.39 -4.84
N TYR A 417 62.64 53.22 -4.19
CA TYR A 417 62.27 53.11 -2.78
C TYR A 417 63.20 52.13 -2.02
N PRO A 418 64.54 52.33 -2.05
CA PRO A 418 65.50 51.33 -1.60
C PRO A 418 65.44 51.10 -0.08
N ILE A 419 64.98 52.10 0.67
CA ILE A 419 64.89 52.10 2.14
C ILE A 419 63.44 52.02 2.66
N ASN A 420 62.42 51.88 1.81
CA ASN A 420 61.02 51.68 2.24
C ASN A 420 60.63 50.21 2.07
N PRO A 421 60.62 49.39 3.14
CA PRO A 421 60.42 47.95 3.02
C PRO A 421 59.06 47.57 2.43
N GLY A 422 58.00 48.33 2.72
CA GLY A 422 56.63 48.01 2.29
C GLY A 422 56.46 48.06 0.77
N ARG A 423 56.88 49.16 0.13
CA ARG A 423 56.73 49.34 -1.32
C ARG A 423 57.62 48.38 -2.11
N ARG A 424 58.86 48.24 -1.68
CA ARG A 424 59.86 47.37 -2.29
C ARG A 424 59.48 45.87 -2.19
N ASN A 425 59.06 45.40 -1.00
CA ASN A 425 58.63 44.01 -0.82
C ASN A 425 57.33 43.68 -1.58
N GLY A 426 56.42 44.64 -1.72
CA GLY A 426 55.21 44.50 -2.52
C GLY A 426 55.49 44.26 -4.00
N ALA A 427 56.38 45.07 -4.59
CA ALA A 427 56.82 44.92 -5.98
C ALA A 427 57.51 43.56 -6.23
N PHE A 428 58.40 43.16 -5.32
CA PHE A 428 59.10 41.87 -5.39
C PHE A 428 58.14 40.67 -5.33
N THR A 429 57.19 40.68 -4.39
CA THR A 429 56.20 39.60 -4.23
C THR A 429 55.27 39.48 -5.45
N LEU A 430 54.89 40.60 -6.05
CA LEU A 430 54.04 40.59 -7.24
C LEU A 430 54.77 40.02 -8.46
N ALA A 431 56.03 40.44 -8.69
CA ALA A 431 56.84 39.96 -9.81
C ALA A 431 57.04 38.43 -9.76
N THR A 432 57.39 37.90 -8.58
CA THR A 432 57.59 36.46 -8.35
C THR A 432 56.30 35.65 -8.52
N ARG A 433 55.15 36.18 -8.07
CA ARG A 433 53.83 35.54 -8.27
C ARG A 433 53.38 35.52 -9.73
N ARG A 434 53.63 36.60 -10.49
CA ARG A 434 53.34 36.66 -11.93
C ARG A 434 54.16 35.62 -12.70
N ASP A 435 55.46 35.55 -12.45
CA ASP A 435 56.35 34.55 -13.05
C ASP A 435 55.90 33.10 -12.73
N SER A 436 55.49 32.87 -11.48
CA SER A 436 54.98 31.55 -11.06
C SER A 436 53.66 31.18 -11.74
N PHE A 437 52.74 32.14 -11.94
CA PHE A 437 51.51 31.89 -12.69
C PHE A 437 51.82 31.53 -14.15
N LEU A 438 52.67 32.31 -14.83
CA LEU A 438 53.03 32.07 -16.22
C LEU A 438 53.68 30.67 -16.39
N LYS A 439 54.57 30.28 -15.47
CA LYS A 439 55.15 28.92 -15.43
C LYS A 439 54.11 27.82 -15.22
N ASN A 440 53.03 28.09 -14.49
CA ASN A 440 51.94 27.12 -14.29
C ASN A 440 51.03 27.03 -15.53
N LEU A 441 50.85 28.15 -16.23
CA LEU A 441 50.08 28.19 -17.48
C LEU A 441 50.76 27.40 -18.60
N ASP A 442 52.10 27.51 -18.74
CA ASP A 442 52.90 26.71 -19.67
C ASP A 442 52.73 25.20 -19.47
N LYS A 443 52.58 24.77 -18.22
CA LYS A 443 52.45 23.36 -17.86
C LYS A 443 51.04 22.81 -18.11
N ALA A 444 50.04 23.66 -18.33
CA ALA A 444 48.65 23.26 -18.55
C ALA A 444 48.40 22.98 -20.04
N ILE A 445 49.01 21.91 -20.55
CA ILE A 445 48.90 21.47 -21.95
C ILE A 445 47.47 21.11 -22.35
N GLU A 446 46.63 20.75 -21.37
CA GLU A 446 45.23 20.36 -21.54
C GLU A 446 44.27 21.50 -21.91
N ILE A 447 44.71 22.76 -21.77
CA ILE A 447 43.94 23.95 -22.17
C ILE A 447 44.32 24.31 -23.62
N PRO A 448 43.38 24.66 -24.52
CA PRO A 448 43.72 25.08 -25.88
C PRO A 448 44.67 26.28 -25.92
N GLU A 449 45.54 26.29 -26.91
CA GLU A 449 46.61 27.27 -27.04
C GLU A 449 46.10 28.72 -27.09
N GLN A 450 45.03 28.96 -27.84
CA GLN A 450 44.39 30.28 -27.93
C GLN A 450 43.90 30.80 -26.57
N THR A 451 43.34 29.93 -25.73
CA THR A 451 42.88 30.29 -24.38
C THR A 451 44.05 30.56 -23.43
N ARG A 452 45.17 29.84 -23.59
CA ARG A 452 46.41 30.16 -22.87
C ARG A 452 46.96 31.52 -23.28
N HIS A 453 47.04 31.80 -24.58
CA HIS A 453 47.50 33.10 -25.10
C HIS A 453 46.65 34.27 -24.57
N ALA A 454 45.32 34.15 -24.56
CA ALA A 454 44.44 35.19 -24.02
C ALA A 454 44.70 35.47 -22.52
N LEU A 455 44.96 34.43 -21.71
CA LEU A 455 45.31 34.59 -20.28
C LEU A 455 46.71 35.18 -20.09
N GLU A 456 47.67 34.84 -20.95
CA GLU A 456 49.01 35.44 -20.95
C GLU A 456 48.95 36.93 -21.28
N GLU A 457 48.18 37.32 -22.31
CA GLU A 457 47.98 38.72 -22.68
C GLU A 457 47.32 39.52 -21.54
N GLU A 458 46.28 38.96 -20.90
CA GLU A 458 45.59 39.62 -19.78
C GLU A 458 46.56 39.88 -18.60
N ILE A 459 47.46 38.93 -18.31
CA ILE A 459 48.48 39.07 -17.25
C ILE A 459 49.56 40.08 -17.61
N ASN A 460 49.97 40.10 -18.87
CA ASN A 460 50.96 41.05 -19.37
C ASN A 460 50.38 42.46 -19.52
N GLY A 461 49.07 42.62 -19.66
CA GLY A 461 48.35 43.89 -19.85
C GLY A 461 48.05 44.71 -18.59
N VAL A 462 48.12 44.15 -17.37
CA VAL A 462 47.80 44.86 -16.11
C VAL A 462 48.80 45.98 -15.81
N LYS A 463 48.51 47.22 -16.25
CA LYS A 463 49.43 48.38 -16.27
C LYS A 463 49.50 49.23 -15.00
N ASP A 464 48.47 49.27 -14.15
CA ASP A 464 48.41 50.26 -13.06
C ASP A 464 48.91 49.78 -11.69
N GLN A 465 49.46 50.73 -10.93
CA GLN A 465 50.30 50.57 -9.75
C GLN A 465 49.63 49.81 -8.58
N VAL A 466 50.40 48.89 -7.99
CA VAL A 466 50.30 48.32 -6.62
C VAL A 466 48.93 48.47 -5.92
N THR A 467 48.08 47.44 -6.03
CA THR A 467 47.18 46.84 -4.99
C THR A 467 46.18 45.94 -5.72
N SER A 468 45.96 44.64 -5.44
CA SER A 468 46.09 43.83 -4.23
C SER A 468 46.33 42.37 -4.65
N SER A 469 46.69 41.50 -3.70
CA SER A 469 46.64 40.04 -3.89
C SER A 469 45.31 39.53 -4.46
N GLY A 470 44.22 40.32 -4.37
CA GLY A 470 42.89 40.00 -4.88
C GLY A 470 42.80 39.81 -6.40
N GLN A 471 43.48 40.63 -7.21
CA GLN A 471 43.42 40.51 -8.67
C GLN A 471 44.14 39.24 -9.17
N MET A 472 45.34 38.96 -8.65
CA MET A 472 46.05 37.71 -8.93
C MET A 472 45.27 36.49 -8.42
N ASN A 473 44.61 36.57 -7.27
CA ASN A 473 43.72 35.51 -6.78
C ASN A 473 42.51 35.33 -7.71
N GLY A 474 41.97 36.41 -8.27
CA GLY A 474 40.88 36.37 -9.26
C GLY A 474 41.27 35.64 -10.55
N LEU A 475 42.45 35.95 -11.10
CA LEU A 475 43.00 35.29 -12.28
C LEU A 475 43.34 33.81 -12.01
N ASN A 476 43.94 33.50 -10.86
CA ASN A 476 44.24 32.13 -10.46
C ASN A 476 42.97 31.28 -10.29
N ASN A 477 41.90 31.86 -9.74
CA ASN A 477 40.60 31.20 -9.64
C ASN A 477 39.98 30.94 -11.02
N ARG A 478 40.06 31.91 -11.95
CA ARG A 478 39.58 31.73 -13.34
C ARG A 478 40.34 30.61 -14.04
N PHE A 479 41.67 30.62 -13.97
CA PHE A 479 42.54 29.58 -14.53
C PHE A 479 42.18 28.18 -14.00
N ASN A 480 41.98 28.04 -12.69
CA ASN A 480 41.62 26.76 -12.09
C ASN A 480 40.24 26.26 -12.54
N ILE A 481 39.25 27.15 -12.69
CA ILE A 481 37.92 26.78 -13.21
C ILE A 481 38.05 26.31 -14.68
N ILE A 482 38.76 27.05 -15.52
CA ILE A 482 39.00 26.70 -16.94
C ILE A 482 39.66 25.32 -17.04
N LYS A 483 40.72 25.07 -16.26
CA LYS A 483 41.42 23.77 -16.22
C LYS A 483 40.48 22.63 -15.84
N ARG A 484 39.63 22.80 -14.82
CA ARG A 484 38.66 21.77 -14.41
C ARG A 484 37.62 21.49 -15.48
N ILE A 485 37.11 22.53 -16.15
CA ILE A 485 36.17 22.36 -17.27
C ILE A 485 36.82 21.53 -18.39
N TYR A 486 38.04 21.88 -18.83
CA TYR A 486 38.74 21.13 -19.87
C TYR A 486 39.04 19.68 -19.48
N GLN A 487 39.41 19.41 -18.23
CA GLN A 487 39.59 18.06 -17.74
C GLN A 487 38.28 17.25 -17.76
N LYS A 488 37.15 17.85 -17.39
CA LYS A 488 35.83 17.20 -17.48
C LYS A 488 35.43 16.89 -18.92
N LEU A 489 35.64 17.84 -19.84
CA LEU A 489 35.35 17.65 -21.27
C LEU A 489 36.16 16.50 -21.89
N ASN A 490 37.43 16.36 -21.49
CA ASN A 490 38.32 15.35 -22.06
C ASN A 490 38.15 13.94 -21.45
N ASN A 491 37.70 13.87 -20.20
CA ASN A 491 37.65 12.61 -19.45
C ASN A 491 36.24 11.99 -19.40
N THR A 492 35.24 12.62 -20.02
CA THR A 492 33.85 12.13 -20.03
C THR A 492 33.51 11.54 -21.41
N PRO A 493 33.38 10.20 -21.54
CA PRO A 493 33.18 9.54 -22.83
C PRO A 493 31.84 9.86 -23.51
N GLU A 494 30.85 10.38 -22.76
CA GLU A 494 29.57 10.86 -23.29
C GLU A 494 29.70 12.18 -24.08
N ILE A 495 30.83 12.89 -23.98
CA ILE A 495 31.09 14.15 -24.70
C ILE A 495 31.89 13.86 -25.98
N THR A 496 31.22 13.92 -27.12
CA THR A 496 31.83 13.70 -28.44
C THR A 496 32.71 14.88 -28.91
N SER A 497 33.48 14.68 -29.98
CA SER A 497 34.39 15.69 -30.54
C SER A 497 33.68 16.99 -30.94
N ASP A 498 32.47 16.89 -31.51
CA ASP A 498 31.68 18.07 -31.90
C ASP A 498 31.17 18.85 -30.68
N LEU A 499 30.87 18.14 -29.59
CA LEU A 499 30.38 18.71 -28.34
C LEU A 499 31.48 19.42 -27.56
N LYS A 500 32.66 18.82 -27.55
CA LYS A 500 33.87 19.43 -27.00
C LYS A 500 34.14 20.79 -27.65
N ARG A 501 33.94 20.91 -28.96
CA ARG A 501 34.09 22.17 -29.72
C ARG A 501 33.09 23.27 -29.30
N ILE A 502 31.84 22.93 -29.00
CA ILE A 502 30.82 23.92 -28.55
C ILE A 502 31.20 24.50 -27.19
N TYR A 503 31.55 23.64 -26.23
CA TYR A 503 31.98 24.08 -24.91
C TYR A 503 33.30 24.86 -24.96
N GLU A 504 34.23 24.44 -25.81
CA GLU A 504 35.50 25.15 -26.08
C GLU A 504 35.29 26.61 -26.50
N ASN A 505 34.36 26.86 -27.43
CA ASN A 505 34.04 28.21 -27.88
C ASN A 505 33.43 29.07 -26.76
N TYR A 506 32.59 28.47 -25.90
CA TYR A 506 31.97 29.19 -24.78
C TYR A 506 32.98 29.60 -23.71
N ILE A 507 34.03 28.80 -23.49
CA ILE A 507 35.08 29.10 -22.51
C ILE A 507 35.91 30.34 -22.91
N GLN A 508 36.07 30.61 -24.20
CA GLN A 508 36.89 31.71 -24.71
C GLN A 508 36.28 33.10 -24.48
N ILE A 509 34.95 33.23 -24.40
CA ILE A 509 34.26 34.53 -24.45
C ILE A 509 33.84 35.04 -23.05
N ASN A 510 33.92 34.20 -22.01
CA ASN A 510 33.19 34.42 -20.77
C ASN A 510 34.05 34.79 -19.54
N ASN A 511 33.42 35.52 -18.60
CA ASN A 511 34.05 35.94 -17.35
C ASN A 511 33.97 34.86 -16.25
N ARG A 512 34.59 35.12 -15.08
CA ARG A 512 34.66 34.19 -13.94
C ARG A 512 33.31 33.60 -13.51
N THR A 513 32.25 34.42 -13.48
CA THR A 513 30.93 34.00 -12.96
C THR A 513 30.25 33.05 -13.92
N ALA A 514 30.25 33.36 -15.21
CA ALA A 514 29.71 32.50 -16.26
C ALA A 514 30.45 31.16 -16.35
N LEU A 515 31.78 31.17 -16.23
CA LEU A 515 32.59 29.94 -16.19
C LEU A 515 32.26 29.06 -14.98
N LYS A 516 31.98 29.67 -13.82
CA LYS A 516 31.59 28.93 -12.61
C LYS A 516 30.23 28.23 -12.79
N GLN A 517 29.25 28.93 -13.38
CA GLN A 517 27.94 28.35 -13.70
C GLN A 517 28.06 27.20 -14.71
N LEU A 518 28.95 27.32 -15.69
CA LEU A 518 29.23 26.25 -16.65
C LEU A 518 29.85 25.01 -15.97
N ASP A 519 30.84 25.20 -15.08
CA ASP A 519 31.56 24.12 -14.36
C ASP A 519 30.65 23.39 -13.34
N GLU A 520 29.82 24.15 -12.61
CA GLU A 520 29.05 23.66 -11.47
C GLU A 520 27.61 23.25 -11.82
N GLY A 521 27.01 23.76 -12.89
CA GLY A 521 25.63 23.46 -13.29
C GLY A 521 25.51 22.80 -14.65
N TYR A 522 25.84 23.54 -15.71
CA TYR A 522 25.45 23.18 -17.07
C TYR A 522 26.13 21.92 -17.62
N ILE A 523 27.45 21.78 -17.48
CA ILE A 523 28.18 20.58 -17.92
C ILE A 523 27.76 19.34 -17.11
N PRO A 524 27.74 19.38 -15.76
CA PRO A 524 27.25 18.24 -14.97
C PRO A 524 25.83 17.80 -15.34
N ASN A 525 24.89 18.74 -15.49
CA ASN A 525 23.50 18.41 -15.77
C ASN A 525 23.29 17.86 -17.19
N SER A 526 24.01 18.40 -18.18
CA SER A 526 23.97 17.87 -19.55
C SER A 526 24.53 16.45 -19.64
N ILE A 527 25.61 16.13 -18.91
CA ILE A 527 26.14 14.76 -18.82
C ILE A 527 25.10 13.81 -18.22
N VAL A 528 24.42 14.21 -17.14
CA VAL A 528 23.35 13.41 -16.53
C VAL A 528 22.24 13.12 -17.53
N ASN A 529 21.79 14.13 -18.26
CA ASN A 529 20.72 13.98 -19.25
C ASN A 529 21.15 13.18 -20.49
N LEU A 530 22.40 13.30 -20.96
CA LEU A 530 22.94 12.47 -22.04
C LEU A 530 23.07 11.00 -21.62
N LYS A 531 23.45 10.74 -20.37
CA LYS A 531 23.44 9.39 -19.82
C LYS A 531 22.03 8.82 -19.77
N ARG A 532 21.03 9.60 -19.34
CA ARG A 532 19.62 9.19 -19.38
C ARG A 532 19.17 8.82 -20.80
N ILE A 533 19.51 9.62 -21.82
CA ILE A 533 19.20 9.29 -23.22
C ILE A 533 19.91 8.01 -23.67
N LYS A 534 21.19 7.83 -23.32
CA LYS A 534 21.98 6.64 -23.65
C LYS A 534 21.39 5.37 -23.04
N ASP A 535 20.96 5.45 -21.79
CA ASP A 535 20.45 4.32 -21.01
C ASP A 535 18.95 4.04 -21.29
N ALA A 536 18.23 4.98 -21.93
CA ALA A 536 16.81 4.84 -22.23
C ALA A 536 16.46 3.59 -23.06
N ASP A 537 15.29 3.02 -22.83
CA ASP A 537 14.81 1.83 -23.56
C ASP A 537 14.21 2.23 -24.93
N THR A 538 15.07 2.66 -25.84
CA THR A 538 14.68 3.04 -27.21
C THR A 538 15.78 2.74 -28.23
N THR A 539 15.52 2.95 -29.52
CA THR A 539 16.45 2.62 -30.61
C THR A 539 17.68 3.53 -30.62
N LEU A 540 18.82 3.01 -31.08
CA LEU A 540 20.06 3.78 -31.20
C LEU A 540 19.89 5.06 -32.03
N GLU A 541 19.03 5.03 -33.06
CA GLU A 541 18.79 6.18 -33.93
C GLU A 541 18.02 7.29 -33.22
N ILE A 542 16.99 6.95 -32.43
CA ILE A 542 16.27 7.95 -31.62
C ILE A 542 17.19 8.52 -30.54
N LYS A 543 18.03 7.69 -29.91
CA LYS A 543 19.04 8.16 -28.94
C LYS A 543 19.98 9.21 -29.54
N LYS A 544 20.44 9.00 -30.77
CA LYS A 544 21.28 9.98 -31.48
C LYS A 544 20.55 11.30 -31.74
N ILE A 545 19.29 11.24 -32.20
CA ILE A 545 18.47 12.43 -32.47
C ILE A 545 18.28 13.24 -31.19
N LEU A 546 17.81 12.60 -30.11
CA LEU A 546 17.55 13.28 -28.83
C LEU A 546 18.84 13.85 -28.21
N SER A 547 19.96 13.12 -28.31
CA SER A 547 21.26 13.60 -27.83
C SER A 547 21.72 14.82 -28.62
N THR A 548 21.51 14.85 -29.94
CA THR A 548 21.87 15.98 -30.81
C THR A 548 21.01 17.20 -30.49
N GLU A 549 19.71 17.02 -30.31
CA GLU A 549 18.77 18.11 -30.02
C GLU A 549 19.04 18.74 -28.64
N LEU A 550 19.28 17.92 -27.60
CA LEU A 550 19.54 18.40 -26.23
C LEU A 550 20.70 19.39 -26.16
N ILE A 551 21.70 19.18 -27.00
CA ILE A 551 22.94 19.95 -26.97
C ILE A 551 22.93 21.10 -27.99
N SER A 552 21.97 21.11 -28.91
CA SER A 552 21.69 22.30 -29.74
C SER A 552 21.07 23.44 -28.93
N PHE A 553 20.55 23.16 -27.74
CA PHE A 553 19.97 24.15 -26.86
C PHE A 553 21.04 25.03 -26.21
N SER A 554 20.81 26.34 -26.22
CA SER A 554 21.70 27.32 -25.58
C SER A 554 21.36 27.54 -24.10
N SER A 555 20.31 26.90 -23.58
CA SER A 555 19.82 27.06 -22.20
C SER A 555 19.24 25.75 -21.63
N GLU A 556 19.41 25.54 -20.31
CA GLU A 556 18.84 24.39 -19.59
C GLU A 556 17.30 24.40 -19.61
N THR A 557 16.69 25.58 -19.75
CA THR A 557 15.22 25.74 -19.76
C THR A 557 14.54 25.05 -20.94
N GLN A 558 15.29 24.67 -21.97
CA GLN A 558 14.77 23.97 -23.15
C GLN A 558 14.85 22.44 -22.99
N TRP A 559 15.66 21.94 -22.05
CA TRP A 559 15.86 20.50 -21.82
C TRP A 559 14.60 19.71 -21.44
N PRO A 560 13.63 20.27 -20.68
CA PRO A 560 12.38 19.59 -20.39
C PRO A 560 11.64 19.08 -21.63
N SER A 561 11.69 19.80 -22.76
CA SER A 561 11.06 19.35 -24.02
C SER A 561 11.59 18.01 -24.51
N ILE A 562 12.83 17.65 -24.18
CA ILE A 562 13.42 16.35 -24.48
C ILE A 562 13.24 15.39 -23.32
N MET A 563 13.58 15.81 -22.10
CA MET A 563 13.59 14.92 -20.93
C MET A 563 12.21 14.49 -20.47
N ASP A 564 11.21 15.35 -20.63
CA ASP A 564 9.87 15.14 -20.05
C ASP A 564 8.84 14.77 -21.11
N GLU A 565 9.10 15.08 -22.39
CA GLU A 565 8.20 14.72 -23.51
C GLU A 565 8.79 13.71 -24.48
N LYS A 566 9.87 14.06 -25.19
CA LYS A 566 10.37 13.22 -26.30
C LYS A 566 11.02 11.92 -25.85
N LEU A 567 11.82 11.93 -24.78
CA LEU A 567 12.48 10.73 -24.27
C LEU A 567 11.46 9.71 -23.72
N PRO A 568 10.49 10.10 -22.87
CA PRO A 568 9.42 9.19 -22.46
C PRO A 568 8.54 8.72 -23.62
N ALA A 569 8.28 9.56 -24.63
CA ALA A 569 7.54 9.14 -25.82
C ALA A 569 8.28 8.06 -26.62
N ALA A 570 9.61 8.16 -26.71
CA ALA A 570 10.46 7.17 -27.37
C ALA A 570 10.49 5.83 -26.63
N GLU A 571 10.56 5.83 -25.31
CA GLU A 571 10.51 4.64 -24.47
C GLU A 571 9.12 3.97 -24.56
N LEU A 572 8.06 4.76 -24.50
CA LEU A 572 6.69 4.25 -24.59
C LEU A 572 6.38 3.67 -25.97
N LYS A 573 6.90 4.25 -27.05
CA LYS A 573 6.83 3.66 -28.40
C LYS A 573 7.44 2.24 -28.40
N THR A 574 8.65 2.07 -27.85
CA THR A 574 9.31 0.77 -27.78
C THR A 574 8.56 -0.22 -26.87
N ALA A 575 7.99 0.24 -25.75
CA ALA A 575 7.14 -0.58 -24.90
C ALA A 575 5.86 -1.06 -25.64
N LEU A 576 5.21 -0.17 -26.39
CA LEU A 576 4.04 -0.49 -27.21
C LEU A 576 4.36 -1.49 -28.32
N GLU A 577 5.53 -1.40 -28.95
CA GLU A 577 6.01 -2.40 -29.93
C GLU A 577 6.14 -3.78 -29.29
N ARG A 578 6.75 -3.89 -28.10
CA ARG A 578 6.81 -5.16 -27.35
C ARG A 578 5.41 -5.66 -26.99
N LYS A 579 4.51 -4.78 -26.56
CA LYS A 579 3.13 -5.14 -26.20
C LYS A 579 2.36 -5.66 -27.41
N ALA A 580 2.54 -5.05 -28.58
CA ALA A 580 1.97 -5.54 -29.83
C ALA A 580 2.45 -6.96 -30.18
N ASP A 581 3.74 -7.25 -29.99
CA ASP A 581 4.30 -8.59 -30.21
C ASP A 581 3.80 -9.60 -29.16
N GLU A 582 3.68 -9.22 -27.89
CA GLU A 582 3.07 -10.04 -26.81
C GLU A 582 1.63 -10.45 -27.15
N ILE A 583 0.82 -9.49 -27.63
CA ILE A 583 -0.59 -9.75 -27.96
C ILE A 583 -0.70 -10.69 -29.16
N GLU A 584 0.14 -10.53 -30.18
CA GLU A 584 0.16 -11.43 -31.34
C GLU A 584 0.57 -12.84 -30.95
N ASN A 585 1.58 -12.98 -30.09
CA ASN A 585 1.96 -14.27 -29.52
C ASN A 585 0.82 -14.88 -28.69
N TYR A 586 0.07 -14.08 -27.92
CA TYR A 586 -1.10 -14.57 -27.19
C TYR A 586 -2.18 -15.13 -28.10
N LYS A 587 -2.40 -14.51 -29.28
CA LYS A 587 -3.41 -14.90 -30.26
C LYS A 587 -3.05 -16.19 -30.99
N GLN A 588 -1.76 -16.51 -31.15
CA GLN A 588 -1.33 -17.73 -31.83
C GLN A 588 -1.93 -18.99 -31.18
N GLY A 589 -2.60 -19.81 -31.99
CA GLY A 589 -3.21 -21.06 -31.54
C GLY A 589 -4.49 -20.87 -30.71
N LYS A 590 -5.09 -19.68 -30.68
CA LYS A 590 -6.34 -19.39 -29.95
C LYS A 590 -7.50 -18.95 -30.84
N ASP A 591 -7.48 -19.31 -32.12
CA ASP A 591 -8.53 -18.94 -33.08
C ASP A 591 -9.92 -19.37 -32.61
N ASP A 592 -10.03 -20.58 -32.06
CA ASP A 592 -11.26 -21.11 -31.49
C ASP A 592 -11.80 -20.23 -30.35
N LEU A 593 -10.94 -19.80 -29.43
CA LEU A 593 -11.33 -18.93 -28.31
C LEU A 593 -11.74 -17.54 -28.82
N LEU A 594 -10.95 -16.96 -29.73
CA LEU A 594 -11.15 -15.61 -30.25
C LEU A 594 -12.38 -15.49 -31.17
N SER A 595 -12.84 -16.59 -31.77
CA SER A 595 -14.11 -16.63 -32.50
C SER A 595 -15.32 -16.28 -31.62
N TYR A 596 -15.22 -16.47 -30.30
CA TYR A 596 -16.23 -16.09 -29.32
C TYR A 596 -16.01 -14.69 -28.71
N ALA A 597 -14.93 -14.00 -29.04
CA ALA A 597 -14.71 -12.65 -28.54
C ALA A 597 -15.69 -11.65 -29.19
N ASN A 598 -15.80 -10.46 -28.61
CA ASN A 598 -16.44 -9.33 -29.27
C ASN A 598 -15.59 -8.93 -30.49
N GLN A 599 -16.14 -9.14 -31.69
CA GLN A 599 -15.41 -8.94 -32.95
C GLN A 599 -15.04 -7.47 -33.21
N ASP A 600 -15.84 -6.51 -32.75
CA ASP A 600 -15.50 -5.09 -32.88
C ASP A 600 -14.26 -4.74 -32.06
N ILE A 601 -14.18 -5.27 -30.82
CA ILE A 601 -13.00 -5.08 -29.96
C ILE A 601 -11.78 -5.76 -30.56
N LEU A 602 -11.91 -7.00 -31.03
CA LEU A 602 -10.82 -7.75 -31.65
C LEU A 602 -10.29 -7.06 -32.92
N ASN A 603 -11.19 -6.58 -33.78
CA ASN A 603 -10.83 -5.85 -35.00
C ASN A 603 -10.12 -4.53 -34.68
N ASN A 604 -10.63 -3.75 -33.73
CA ASN A 604 -9.99 -2.51 -33.31
C ASN A 604 -8.59 -2.75 -32.69
N LEU A 605 -8.44 -3.81 -31.91
CA LEU A 605 -7.14 -4.22 -31.37
C LEU A 605 -6.16 -4.57 -32.49
N ASN A 606 -6.61 -5.35 -33.48
CA ASN A 606 -5.79 -5.71 -34.65
C ASN A 606 -5.36 -4.47 -35.44
N SER A 607 -6.26 -3.50 -35.66
CA SER A 607 -5.93 -2.24 -36.33
C SER A 607 -4.89 -1.42 -35.55
N ASN A 608 -5.03 -1.35 -34.22
CA ASN A 608 -4.07 -0.65 -33.35
C ASN A 608 -2.69 -1.30 -33.36
N ILE A 609 -2.62 -2.63 -33.30
CA ILE A 609 -1.39 -3.42 -33.41
C ILE A 609 -0.71 -3.17 -34.77
N ALA A 610 -1.48 -3.20 -35.86
CA ALA A 610 -0.95 -2.94 -37.21
C ALA A 610 -0.39 -1.51 -37.33
N SER A 611 -1.05 -0.52 -36.73
CA SER A 611 -0.60 0.87 -36.67
C SER A 611 0.72 1.04 -35.90
N ILE A 612 0.90 0.33 -34.79
CA ILE A 612 2.18 0.32 -34.05
C ILE A 612 3.29 -0.29 -34.91
N LYS A 613 3.03 -1.43 -35.54
CA LYS A 613 4.02 -2.13 -36.38
C LYS A 613 4.44 -1.29 -37.60
N SER A 614 3.51 -0.57 -38.24
CA SER A 614 3.85 0.30 -39.37
C SER A 614 4.70 1.51 -38.96
N LYS A 615 4.55 2.00 -37.72
CA LYS A 615 5.36 3.09 -37.14
C LYS A 615 6.71 2.62 -36.58
N LYS A 616 6.99 1.30 -36.54
CA LYS A 616 8.22 0.72 -35.96
C LYS A 616 9.50 1.34 -36.53
N LEU A 617 9.54 1.54 -37.85
CA LEU A 617 10.70 2.10 -38.57
C LEU A 617 10.75 3.65 -38.59
N SER A 618 9.70 4.33 -38.13
CA SER A 618 9.68 5.80 -38.09
C SER A 618 10.58 6.33 -36.97
N THR A 619 11.41 7.32 -37.32
CA THR A 619 12.19 8.13 -36.38
C THR A 619 11.41 9.34 -35.86
N ASN A 620 10.30 9.71 -36.50
CA ASN A 620 9.39 10.74 -36.00
C ASN A 620 8.58 10.18 -34.83
N LEU A 621 8.71 10.81 -33.66
CA LEU A 621 7.95 10.52 -32.46
C LEU A 621 6.61 11.25 -32.49
N ASP A 622 5.54 10.53 -32.15
CA ASP A 622 4.25 11.14 -31.81
C ASP A 622 4.32 11.80 -30.42
N SER A 623 3.28 12.54 -30.03
CA SER A 623 3.23 13.11 -28.68
C SER A 623 3.16 12.02 -27.61
N LEU A 624 3.77 12.27 -26.45
CA LEU A 624 3.69 11.38 -25.29
C LEU A 624 2.24 11.07 -24.90
N SER A 625 1.35 12.06 -24.99
CA SER A 625 -0.07 11.90 -24.71
C SER A 625 -0.74 10.91 -25.66
N ASN A 626 -0.43 10.96 -26.96
CA ASN A 626 -1.01 10.04 -27.94
C ASN A 626 -0.58 8.59 -27.67
N TYR A 627 0.70 8.38 -27.33
CA TYR A 627 1.18 7.04 -26.96
C TYR A 627 0.54 6.52 -25.67
N LYS A 628 0.34 7.37 -24.64
CA LYS A 628 -0.37 6.97 -23.41
C LYS A 628 -1.82 6.58 -23.68
N THR A 629 -2.53 7.33 -24.52
CA THR A 629 -3.90 6.99 -24.93
C THR A 629 -3.94 5.66 -25.68
N LEU A 630 -2.98 5.43 -26.58
CA LEU A 630 -2.87 4.19 -27.33
C LEU A 630 -2.56 2.99 -26.42
N GLU A 631 -1.65 3.15 -25.46
CA GLU A 631 -1.34 2.13 -24.43
C GLU A 631 -2.58 1.75 -23.62
N SER A 632 -3.30 2.75 -23.10
CA SER A 632 -4.53 2.51 -22.34
C SER A 632 -5.59 1.79 -23.18
N THR A 633 -5.73 2.16 -24.45
CA THR A 633 -6.69 1.56 -25.38
C THR A 633 -6.34 0.11 -25.65
N ILE A 634 -5.08 -0.19 -25.97
CA ILE A 634 -4.61 -1.54 -26.27
C ILE A 634 -4.69 -2.44 -25.05
N ASN A 635 -4.29 -1.95 -23.87
CA ASN A 635 -4.38 -2.74 -22.64
C ASN A 635 -5.84 -3.11 -22.34
N THR A 636 -6.77 -2.17 -22.46
CA THR A 636 -8.21 -2.43 -22.26
C THR A 636 -8.74 -3.45 -23.26
N GLN A 637 -8.41 -3.28 -24.55
CA GLN A 637 -8.84 -4.18 -25.62
C GLN A 637 -8.21 -5.57 -25.48
N TYR A 638 -6.96 -5.67 -25.02
CA TYR A 638 -6.27 -6.93 -24.79
C TYR A 638 -6.88 -7.73 -23.64
N GLU A 639 -7.17 -7.08 -22.51
CA GLU A 639 -7.88 -7.74 -21.40
C GLU A 639 -9.26 -8.25 -21.83
N ALA A 640 -9.96 -7.51 -22.70
CA ALA A 640 -11.27 -7.88 -23.21
C ALA A 640 -11.27 -9.11 -24.14
N ILE A 641 -10.11 -9.52 -24.68
CA ILE A 641 -9.97 -10.75 -25.49
C ILE A 641 -9.34 -11.91 -24.70
N LYS A 642 -9.21 -11.77 -23.37
CA LYS A 642 -8.86 -12.89 -22.49
C LYS A 642 -10.10 -13.70 -22.16
N GLU A 643 -9.91 -15.01 -21.96
CA GLU A 643 -11.01 -15.96 -21.77
C GLU A 643 -12.06 -15.51 -20.73
N PRO A 644 -11.72 -14.98 -19.54
CA PRO A 644 -12.73 -14.52 -18.59
C PRO A 644 -13.68 -13.44 -19.14
N ALA A 645 -13.14 -12.48 -19.92
CA ALA A 645 -13.93 -11.43 -20.54
C ALA A 645 -14.78 -11.97 -21.70
N ILE A 646 -14.24 -12.91 -22.48
CA ILE A 646 -14.97 -13.59 -23.55
C ILE A 646 -16.15 -14.38 -22.96
N VAL A 647 -15.95 -15.11 -21.87
CA VAL A 647 -17.02 -15.83 -21.15
C VAL A 647 -18.08 -14.84 -20.65
N ALA A 648 -17.68 -13.72 -20.05
CA ALA A 648 -18.63 -12.71 -19.59
C ALA A 648 -19.47 -12.12 -20.73
N TYR A 649 -18.85 -11.81 -21.87
CA TYR A 649 -19.55 -11.33 -23.07
C TYR A 649 -20.55 -12.36 -23.60
N GLN A 650 -20.14 -13.62 -23.69
CA GLN A 650 -21.02 -14.70 -24.16
C GLN A 650 -22.17 -14.98 -23.19
N LYS A 651 -21.93 -14.93 -21.88
CA LYS A 651 -23.00 -14.99 -20.86
C LYS A 651 -24.01 -13.87 -21.04
N GLU A 652 -23.57 -12.62 -21.21
CA GLU A 652 -24.49 -11.49 -21.40
C GLU A 652 -25.34 -11.68 -22.66
N LYS A 653 -24.71 -12.08 -23.78
CA LYS A 653 -25.39 -12.34 -25.03
C LYS A 653 -26.41 -13.48 -24.90
N PHE A 654 -26.03 -14.59 -24.27
CA PHE A 654 -26.93 -15.73 -24.13
C PHE A 654 -28.01 -15.50 -23.07
N ASN A 655 -27.75 -14.75 -22.01
CA ASN A 655 -28.79 -14.35 -21.03
C ASN A 655 -29.96 -13.61 -21.70
N LYS A 656 -29.67 -12.76 -22.71
CA LYS A 656 -30.71 -12.11 -23.53
C LYS A 656 -31.48 -13.11 -24.41
N LEU A 657 -30.82 -14.16 -24.89
CA LEU A 657 -31.48 -15.23 -25.66
C LEU A 657 -32.34 -16.12 -24.74
N ILE A 658 -31.87 -16.43 -23.53
CA ILE A 658 -32.62 -17.19 -22.53
C ILE A 658 -33.97 -16.51 -22.25
N ASP A 659 -34.01 -15.18 -22.13
CA ASP A 659 -35.27 -14.43 -21.96
C ASP A 659 -36.29 -14.68 -23.07
N SER A 660 -35.83 -14.98 -24.30
CA SER A 660 -36.72 -15.28 -25.43
C SER A 660 -37.21 -16.74 -25.48
N LEU A 661 -36.83 -17.58 -24.51
CA LEU A 661 -37.26 -18.98 -24.42
C LEU A 661 -38.60 -19.15 -23.65
N ASN A 662 -39.25 -18.05 -23.26
CA ASN A 662 -40.60 -18.05 -22.71
C ASN A 662 -41.63 -17.65 -23.79
N PRO A 663 -42.62 -18.52 -24.13
CA PRO A 663 -42.79 -19.92 -23.74
C PRO A 663 -41.82 -20.87 -24.49
N PRO A 664 -41.58 -22.12 -24.02
CA PRO A 664 -42.33 -22.90 -23.01
C PRO A 664 -41.94 -22.67 -21.54
N PHE A 665 -40.83 -22.00 -21.27
CA PHE A 665 -40.32 -21.84 -19.91
C PHE A 665 -41.04 -20.71 -19.16
N SER A 666 -41.44 -20.96 -17.91
CA SER A 666 -41.96 -19.92 -17.01
C SER A 666 -40.85 -18.95 -16.58
N GLN A 667 -41.20 -17.80 -16.01
CA GLN A 667 -40.19 -16.85 -15.51
C GLN A 667 -39.29 -17.47 -14.42
N ASN A 668 -39.81 -18.43 -13.64
CA ASN A 668 -39.03 -19.18 -12.66
C ASN A 668 -37.99 -20.07 -13.36
N HIS A 669 -38.40 -20.80 -14.40
CA HIS A 669 -37.51 -21.63 -15.21
C HIS A 669 -36.41 -20.78 -15.88
N ILE A 670 -36.79 -19.64 -16.47
CA ILE A 670 -35.86 -18.67 -17.07
C ILE A 670 -34.80 -18.24 -16.05
N SER A 671 -35.20 -17.98 -14.81
CA SER A 671 -34.28 -17.60 -13.73
C SER A 671 -33.29 -18.73 -13.39
N LYS A 672 -33.75 -19.99 -13.33
CA LYS A 672 -32.88 -21.17 -13.12
C LYS A 672 -31.90 -21.37 -14.27
N LEU A 673 -32.34 -21.23 -15.52
CA LEU A 673 -31.48 -21.33 -16.71
C LEU A 673 -30.40 -20.23 -16.72
N LYS A 674 -30.77 -19.00 -16.34
CA LYS A 674 -29.81 -17.90 -16.15
C LYS A 674 -28.80 -18.19 -15.04
N GLU A 675 -29.23 -18.80 -13.93
CA GLU A 675 -28.33 -19.20 -12.86
C GLU A 675 -27.30 -20.24 -13.33
N ILE A 676 -27.73 -21.22 -14.13
CA ILE A 676 -26.84 -22.22 -14.73
C ILE A 676 -25.77 -21.56 -15.60
N ILE A 677 -26.15 -20.69 -16.55
CA ILE A 677 -25.16 -20.04 -17.42
C ILE A 677 -24.25 -19.08 -16.66
N ASN A 678 -24.75 -18.41 -15.60
CA ASN A 678 -23.96 -17.48 -14.81
C ASN A 678 -22.84 -18.17 -14.01
N LYS A 679 -22.95 -19.47 -13.72
CA LYS A 679 -21.93 -20.28 -13.03
C LYS A 679 -20.76 -20.76 -13.92
N VAL A 680 -20.89 -20.65 -15.25
CA VAL A 680 -19.84 -21.05 -16.21
C VAL A 680 -18.57 -20.21 -16.04
N SER A 681 -17.39 -20.78 -16.19
CA SER A 681 -16.11 -20.05 -16.02
C SER A 681 -15.17 -20.10 -17.23
N THR A 682 -15.42 -21.01 -18.17
CA THR A 682 -14.61 -21.23 -19.38
C THR A 682 -15.48 -21.27 -20.63
N ILE A 683 -14.89 -21.06 -21.80
CA ILE A 683 -15.65 -21.15 -23.06
C ILE A 683 -16.12 -22.57 -23.36
N GLU A 684 -15.38 -23.59 -22.93
CA GLU A 684 -15.80 -24.98 -23.11
C GLU A 684 -17.05 -25.32 -22.28
N GLN A 685 -17.05 -24.92 -21.00
CA GLN A 685 -18.25 -25.01 -20.16
C GLN A 685 -19.42 -24.20 -20.74
N PHE A 686 -19.16 -23.02 -21.32
CA PHE A 686 -20.20 -22.22 -21.97
C PHE A 686 -20.82 -22.97 -23.15
N LYS A 687 -20.01 -23.55 -24.04
CA LYS A 687 -20.49 -24.33 -25.20
C LYS A 687 -21.36 -25.50 -24.75
N GLN A 688 -20.92 -26.25 -23.74
CA GLN A 688 -21.66 -27.39 -23.21
C GLN A 688 -23.02 -26.97 -22.64
N GLU A 689 -23.06 -25.97 -21.75
CA GLU A 689 -24.32 -25.50 -21.16
C GLU A 689 -25.24 -24.83 -22.19
N TYR A 690 -24.68 -24.11 -23.18
CA TYR A 690 -25.44 -23.58 -24.30
C TYR A 690 -26.16 -24.68 -25.08
N ALA A 691 -25.48 -25.79 -25.39
CA ALA A 691 -26.07 -26.92 -26.08
C ALA A 691 -27.15 -27.61 -25.23
N ASN A 692 -26.85 -27.85 -23.94
CA ASN A 692 -27.79 -28.47 -23.00
C ASN A 692 -29.08 -27.65 -22.86
N ILE A 693 -28.97 -26.34 -22.64
CA ILE A 693 -30.14 -25.45 -22.48
C ILE A 693 -31.00 -25.41 -23.75
N ASN A 694 -30.39 -25.36 -24.93
CA ASN A 694 -31.15 -25.39 -26.19
C ASN A 694 -31.86 -26.74 -26.42
N ALA A 695 -31.29 -27.85 -25.95
CA ALA A 695 -31.91 -29.17 -26.05
C ALA A 695 -33.13 -29.35 -25.12
N LEU A 696 -33.24 -28.56 -24.04
CA LEU A 696 -34.39 -28.60 -23.14
C LEU A 696 -35.68 -28.03 -23.75
N LYS A 697 -35.56 -27.04 -24.65
CA LYS A 697 -36.72 -26.33 -25.23
C LYS A 697 -37.76 -27.27 -25.87
N PRO A 698 -37.43 -28.16 -26.82
CA PRO A 698 -38.43 -29.04 -27.43
C PRO A 698 -39.09 -30.00 -26.42
N LYS A 699 -38.38 -30.43 -25.38
CA LYS A 699 -38.93 -31.29 -24.32
C LYS A 699 -39.91 -30.51 -23.43
N ALA A 700 -39.54 -29.29 -23.04
CA ALA A 700 -40.41 -28.39 -22.30
C ALA A 700 -41.67 -27.99 -23.11
N GLU A 701 -41.54 -27.76 -24.42
CA GLU A 701 -42.69 -27.54 -25.32
C GLU A 701 -43.65 -28.73 -25.32
N THR A 702 -43.10 -29.96 -25.36
CA THR A 702 -43.91 -31.19 -25.31
C THR A 702 -44.71 -31.25 -24.01
N ILE A 703 -44.08 -31.01 -22.85
CA ILE A 703 -44.75 -31.01 -21.55
C ILE A 703 -45.79 -29.89 -21.44
N LYS A 704 -45.45 -28.67 -21.88
CA LYS A 704 -46.35 -27.52 -21.79
C LYS A 704 -47.62 -27.70 -22.62
N ASN A 705 -47.51 -28.43 -23.73
CA ASN A 705 -48.61 -28.75 -24.65
C ASN A 705 -49.38 -30.03 -24.29
N LEU A 706 -49.05 -30.72 -23.18
CA LEU A 706 -49.87 -31.83 -22.68
C LEU A 706 -51.31 -31.38 -22.42
N ASP A 707 -52.24 -32.33 -22.43
CA ASP A 707 -53.69 -32.09 -22.24
C ASP A 707 -53.96 -31.25 -20.96
N PRO A 708 -54.87 -30.25 -20.99
CA PRO A 708 -55.25 -29.45 -19.83
C PRO A 708 -55.85 -30.23 -18.65
N ILE A 709 -56.16 -31.52 -18.80
CA ILE A 709 -56.58 -32.39 -17.70
C ILE A 709 -55.50 -32.52 -16.62
N LEU A 710 -54.22 -32.40 -17.00
CA LEU A 710 -53.07 -32.25 -16.11
C LEU A 710 -52.89 -30.77 -15.75
N GLU A 711 -52.79 -30.46 -14.46
CA GLU A 711 -52.69 -29.08 -14.02
C GLU A 711 -51.40 -28.38 -14.47
N ASN A 712 -51.43 -27.05 -14.57
CA ASN A 712 -50.28 -26.26 -15.04
C ASN A 712 -49.10 -26.27 -14.07
N ASN A 713 -49.34 -26.35 -12.77
CA ASN A 713 -48.31 -26.55 -11.74
C ASN A 713 -47.59 -27.88 -11.95
N GLU A 714 -48.31 -28.97 -12.23
CA GLU A 714 -47.67 -30.27 -12.47
C GLU A 714 -46.84 -30.25 -13.77
N LYS A 715 -47.33 -29.59 -14.82
CA LYS A 715 -46.53 -29.34 -16.04
C LYS A 715 -45.27 -28.54 -15.74
N ASP A 716 -45.36 -27.52 -14.89
CA ASP A 716 -44.20 -26.72 -14.51
C ASP A 716 -43.22 -27.54 -13.63
N ASP A 717 -43.70 -28.42 -12.74
CA ASP A 717 -42.87 -29.34 -11.93
C ASP A 717 -42.15 -30.38 -12.81
N LEU A 718 -42.82 -30.93 -13.83
CA LEU A 718 -42.18 -31.78 -14.85
C LEU A 718 -41.11 -31.01 -15.65
N ILE A 719 -41.35 -29.74 -15.98
CA ILE A 719 -40.36 -28.88 -16.64
C ILE A 719 -39.15 -28.64 -15.70
N ASP A 720 -39.40 -28.43 -14.41
CA ASP A 720 -38.35 -28.29 -13.41
C ASP A 720 -37.50 -29.57 -13.28
N LYS A 721 -38.14 -30.75 -13.33
CA LYS A 721 -37.44 -32.05 -13.34
C LYS A 721 -36.52 -32.17 -14.57
N ILE A 722 -36.98 -31.85 -15.79
CA ILE A 722 -36.09 -31.91 -16.97
C ILE A 722 -34.94 -30.90 -16.90
N ILE A 723 -35.14 -29.70 -16.34
CA ILE A 723 -34.07 -28.70 -16.12
C ILE A 723 -33.03 -29.25 -15.13
N SER A 724 -33.47 -29.89 -14.04
CA SER A 724 -32.57 -30.49 -13.06
C SER A 724 -31.73 -31.63 -13.65
N LEU A 725 -32.25 -32.30 -14.67
CA LEU A 725 -31.62 -33.39 -15.41
C LEU A 725 -30.96 -32.93 -16.72
N LYS A 726 -30.60 -31.65 -16.86
CA LYS A 726 -30.07 -31.04 -18.10
C LYS A 726 -28.94 -31.82 -18.80
N ASP A 727 -28.13 -32.56 -18.03
CA ASP A 727 -26.99 -33.32 -18.52
C ASP A 727 -27.33 -34.78 -18.90
N ASN A 728 -28.58 -35.22 -18.68
CA ASN A 728 -29.01 -36.60 -18.93
C ASN A 728 -30.28 -36.63 -19.80
N SER A 729 -30.10 -36.62 -21.13
CA SER A 729 -31.21 -36.63 -22.09
C SER A 729 -32.14 -37.84 -21.91
N SER A 730 -31.62 -39.02 -21.56
CA SER A 730 -32.42 -40.23 -21.39
C SER A 730 -33.39 -40.09 -20.21
N GLU A 731 -32.94 -39.51 -19.10
CA GLU A 731 -33.82 -39.27 -17.95
C GLU A 731 -34.81 -38.14 -18.23
N GLN A 732 -34.44 -37.12 -19.02
CA GLN A 732 -35.40 -36.12 -19.48
C GLN A 732 -36.53 -36.75 -20.31
N ASP A 733 -36.21 -37.72 -21.17
CA ASP A 733 -37.21 -38.44 -21.97
C ASP A 733 -38.15 -39.30 -21.10
N ASN A 734 -37.63 -39.86 -20.00
CA ASN A 734 -38.44 -40.56 -18.99
C ASN A 734 -39.45 -39.62 -18.32
N ILE A 735 -39.06 -38.38 -17.99
CA ILE A 735 -39.96 -37.37 -17.41
C ILE A 735 -41.05 -36.95 -18.41
N VAL A 736 -40.72 -36.75 -19.68
CA VAL A 736 -41.72 -36.46 -20.72
C VAL A 736 -42.70 -37.64 -20.86
N SER A 737 -42.19 -38.87 -20.80
CA SER A 737 -43.02 -40.09 -20.86
C SER A 737 -43.94 -40.22 -19.63
N LEU A 738 -43.46 -39.82 -18.45
CA LEU A 738 -44.24 -39.81 -17.21
C LEU A 738 -45.44 -38.87 -17.34
N GLY A 739 -45.26 -37.62 -17.77
CA GLY A 739 -46.36 -36.68 -17.95
C GLY A 739 -47.42 -37.18 -18.97
N ASN A 740 -47.00 -37.87 -20.03
CA ASN A 740 -47.94 -38.52 -20.96
C ASN A 740 -48.75 -39.65 -20.28
N LYS A 741 -48.13 -40.42 -19.38
CA LYS A 741 -48.82 -41.48 -18.63
C LYS A 741 -49.78 -40.94 -17.57
N GLU A 742 -49.43 -39.84 -16.91
CA GLU A 742 -50.32 -39.14 -15.99
C GLU A 742 -51.59 -38.66 -16.71
N VAL A 743 -51.43 -38.03 -17.89
CA VAL A 743 -52.56 -37.64 -18.74
C VAL A 743 -53.42 -38.84 -19.12
N ASP A 744 -52.83 -39.95 -19.59
CA ASP A 744 -53.56 -41.17 -19.96
C ASP A 744 -54.39 -41.72 -18.78
N LEU A 745 -53.81 -41.80 -17.58
CA LEU A 745 -54.51 -42.27 -16.38
C LEU A 745 -55.68 -41.34 -15.98
N LEU A 746 -55.45 -40.02 -15.99
CA LEU A 746 -56.50 -39.04 -15.69
C LEU A 746 -57.64 -39.10 -16.72
N GLN A 747 -57.32 -39.29 -18.01
CA GLN A 747 -58.31 -39.45 -19.06
C GLN A 747 -59.16 -40.71 -18.85
N LYS A 748 -58.53 -41.86 -18.52
CA LYS A 748 -59.24 -43.11 -18.22
C LYS A 748 -60.18 -42.98 -17.02
N LEU A 749 -59.73 -42.33 -15.95
CA LEU A 749 -60.56 -42.04 -14.77
C LEU A 749 -61.73 -41.08 -15.09
N ASN A 750 -61.49 -40.09 -15.95
CA ASN A 750 -62.51 -39.13 -16.36
C ASN A 750 -63.56 -39.75 -17.30
N ALA A 751 -63.12 -40.61 -18.22
CA ALA A 751 -63.98 -41.31 -19.18
C ALA A 751 -64.84 -42.39 -18.52
N LYS A 752 -64.47 -42.88 -17.34
CA LYS A 752 -65.15 -43.97 -16.61
C LYS A 752 -65.32 -45.27 -17.41
N GLN A 753 -64.48 -45.48 -18.43
CA GLN A 753 -64.52 -46.69 -19.25
C GLN A 753 -63.80 -47.85 -18.55
N ASP A 754 -62.55 -47.66 -18.14
CA ASP A 754 -61.76 -48.70 -17.47
C ASP A 754 -62.07 -48.80 -15.96
N TYR A 755 -62.43 -47.66 -15.36
CA TYR A 755 -62.69 -47.53 -13.92
C TYR A 755 -64.08 -46.92 -13.63
N PRO A 756 -65.19 -47.59 -14.00
CA PRO A 756 -66.54 -47.03 -13.91
C PRO A 756 -67.00 -46.65 -12.50
N PHE A 757 -66.44 -47.29 -11.47
CA PHE A 757 -66.82 -47.07 -10.07
C PHE A 757 -65.88 -46.09 -9.33
N LEU A 758 -64.86 -45.57 -10.00
CA LEU A 758 -63.95 -44.56 -9.45
C LEU A 758 -64.27 -43.16 -10.00
N THR A 759 -63.74 -42.14 -9.33
CA THR A 759 -63.83 -40.74 -9.78
C THR A 759 -62.43 -40.18 -9.97
N LYS A 760 -62.25 -39.34 -10.99
CA LYS A 760 -60.98 -38.64 -11.24
C LYS A 760 -60.50 -37.88 -10.00
N ASP A 761 -61.37 -37.10 -9.38
CA ASP A 761 -61.01 -36.26 -8.23
C ASP A 761 -60.51 -37.08 -7.03
N GLY A 762 -60.95 -38.34 -6.88
CA GLY A 762 -60.51 -39.21 -5.80
C GLY A 762 -59.07 -39.74 -5.95
N TYR A 763 -58.51 -39.70 -7.17
CA TYR A 763 -57.17 -40.24 -7.47
C TYR A 763 -56.28 -39.25 -8.21
N LYS A 764 -56.76 -38.02 -8.47
CA LYS A 764 -56.01 -37.01 -9.19
C LYS A 764 -54.63 -36.76 -8.57
N ASN A 765 -54.61 -36.54 -7.25
CA ASN A 765 -53.36 -36.31 -6.52
C ASN A 765 -52.44 -37.54 -6.49
N ASP A 766 -52.99 -38.76 -6.54
CA ASP A 766 -52.18 -39.98 -6.63
C ASP A 766 -51.49 -40.08 -8.00
N VAL A 767 -52.17 -39.64 -9.07
CA VAL A 767 -51.62 -39.63 -10.43
C VAL A 767 -50.60 -38.50 -10.59
N GLU A 768 -50.95 -37.27 -10.20
CA GLU A 768 -50.06 -36.10 -10.28
C GLU A 768 -48.87 -36.22 -9.30
N GLY A 769 -48.99 -37.04 -8.25
CA GLY A 769 -47.91 -37.30 -7.30
C GLY A 769 -46.87 -38.34 -7.74
N LEU A 770 -46.98 -38.90 -8.96
CA LEU A 770 -46.03 -39.89 -9.47
C LEU A 770 -44.67 -39.25 -9.74
N ASN A 771 -43.60 -39.89 -9.27
CA ASN A 771 -42.23 -39.40 -9.45
C ASN A 771 -41.45 -40.18 -10.51
N SER A 772 -41.95 -41.34 -10.94
CA SER A 772 -41.28 -42.17 -11.93
C SER A 772 -42.25 -43.07 -12.71
N LEU A 773 -41.80 -43.53 -13.87
CA LEU A 773 -42.52 -44.53 -14.66
C LEU A 773 -42.74 -45.85 -13.92
N SER A 774 -41.89 -46.18 -12.93
CA SER A 774 -42.02 -47.42 -12.16
C SER A 774 -43.23 -47.40 -11.20
N GLU A 775 -43.58 -46.22 -10.69
CA GLU A 775 -44.72 -46.04 -9.78
C GLU A 775 -46.06 -46.13 -10.51
N VAL A 776 -46.09 -45.85 -11.82
CA VAL A 776 -47.29 -45.94 -12.68
C VAL A 776 -47.93 -47.32 -12.57
N SER A 777 -47.14 -48.40 -12.64
CA SER A 777 -47.67 -49.77 -12.57
C SER A 777 -48.34 -50.06 -11.22
N SER A 778 -47.72 -49.60 -10.12
CA SER A 778 -48.26 -49.79 -8.78
C SER A 778 -49.57 -49.02 -8.58
N LEU A 779 -49.68 -47.82 -9.16
CA LEU A 779 -50.92 -47.06 -9.12
C LEU A 779 -52.02 -47.73 -9.96
N VAL A 780 -51.70 -48.27 -11.14
CA VAL A 780 -52.66 -49.03 -11.96
C VAL A 780 -53.25 -50.20 -11.16
N ASP A 781 -52.40 -51.00 -10.50
CA ASP A 781 -52.86 -52.13 -9.67
C ASP A 781 -53.76 -51.66 -8.51
N LYS A 782 -53.42 -50.53 -7.88
CA LYS A 782 -54.23 -49.89 -6.83
C LYS A 782 -55.60 -49.48 -7.37
N LEU A 783 -55.66 -48.80 -8.53
CA LEU A 783 -56.91 -48.38 -9.17
C LEU A 783 -57.80 -49.57 -9.52
N GLU A 784 -57.23 -50.64 -10.08
CA GLU A 784 -58.00 -51.84 -10.41
C GLU A 784 -58.59 -52.53 -9.17
N LYS A 785 -57.79 -52.69 -8.11
CA LYS A 785 -58.25 -53.23 -6.83
C LYS A 785 -59.38 -52.37 -6.25
N HIS A 786 -59.19 -51.05 -6.24
CA HIS A 786 -60.16 -50.13 -5.66
C HIS A 786 -61.48 -50.09 -6.45
N ASN A 787 -61.40 -50.09 -7.79
CA ASN A 787 -62.58 -50.15 -8.65
C ASN A 787 -63.39 -51.42 -8.38
N LYS A 788 -62.71 -52.57 -8.23
CA LYS A 788 -63.37 -53.86 -7.94
C LYS A 788 -63.99 -53.91 -6.54
N PHE A 789 -63.36 -53.28 -5.54
CA PHE A 789 -63.95 -53.14 -4.21
C PHE A 789 -65.24 -52.31 -4.23
N LYS A 790 -65.24 -51.18 -4.96
CA LYS A 790 -66.43 -50.32 -5.12
C LYS A 790 -67.55 -51.03 -5.88
N GLU A 791 -67.21 -51.85 -6.87
CA GLU A 791 -68.17 -52.74 -7.54
C GLU A 791 -68.82 -53.73 -6.56
N LEU A 792 -68.03 -54.32 -5.65
CA LEU A 792 -68.55 -55.21 -4.60
C LEU A 792 -69.50 -54.47 -3.64
N GLU A 793 -69.17 -53.26 -3.19
CA GLU A 793 -70.06 -52.45 -2.34
C GLU A 793 -71.41 -52.20 -3.02
N GLN A 794 -71.40 -51.84 -4.32
CA GLN A 794 -72.61 -51.64 -5.08
C GLN A 794 -73.42 -52.93 -5.22
N LYS A 795 -72.76 -54.06 -5.54
CA LYS A 795 -73.44 -55.35 -5.66
C LYS A 795 -74.00 -55.87 -4.35
N LEU A 796 -73.30 -55.65 -3.25
CA LEU A 796 -73.78 -55.95 -1.91
C LEU A 796 -75.06 -55.16 -1.60
N LYS A 797 -75.06 -53.87 -1.90
CA LYS A 797 -76.24 -53.01 -1.72
C LYS A 797 -77.43 -53.50 -2.55
N GLU A 798 -77.20 -53.82 -3.83
CA GLU A 798 -78.23 -54.41 -4.69
C GLU A 798 -78.79 -55.72 -4.11
N ALA A 799 -77.93 -56.57 -3.56
CA ALA A 799 -78.35 -57.83 -2.93
C ALA A 799 -79.17 -57.62 -1.64
N GLN A 800 -78.75 -56.69 -0.79
CA GLN A 800 -79.45 -56.32 0.43
C GLN A 800 -80.82 -55.70 0.13
N GLU A 801 -80.91 -54.80 -0.85
CA GLU A 801 -82.16 -54.21 -1.31
C GLU A 801 -83.12 -55.27 -1.88
N TYR A 802 -82.59 -56.22 -2.65
CA TYR A 802 -83.38 -57.35 -3.17
C TYR A 802 -83.95 -58.20 -2.03
N LEU A 803 -83.12 -58.58 -1.05
CA LEU A 803 -83.53 -59.36 0.10
C LEU A 803 -84.61 -58.63 0.91
N ALA A 804 -84.41 -57.34 1.21
CA ALA A 804 -85.36 -56.53 1.97
C ALA A 804 -86.72 -56.42 1.25
N LYS A 805 -86.72 -56.23 -0.08
CA LYS A 805 -87.94 -56.10 -0.88
C LYS A 805 -88.72 -57.41 -1.00
N ASN A 806 -88.05 -58.55 -1.03
CA ASN A 806 -88.66 -59.86 -1.31
C ASN A 806 -88.65 -60.82 -0.10
N SER A 807 -88.27 -60.38 1.09
CA SER A 807 -88.07 -61.25 2.27
C SER A 807 -89.29 -62.13 2.57
N ASN A 808 -90.49 -61.55 2.57
CA ASN A 808 -91.71 -62.29 2.91
C ASN A 808 -92.01 -63.41 1.90
N ASP A 809 -91.84 -63.13 0.61
CA ASP A 809 -92.03 -64.11 -0.45
C ASP A 809 -90.97 -65.21 -0.35
N LEU A 810 -89.72 -64.84 -0.06
CA LEU A 810 -88.62 -65.79 0.12
C LEU A 810 -88.82 -66.70 1.34
N ASP A 811 -89.25 -66.15 2.49
CA ASP A 811 -89.57 -66.93 3.70
C ASP A 811 -90.64 -67.98 3.44
N LEU A 812 -91.66 -67.62 2.65
CA LEU A 812 -92.77 -68.50 2.34
C LEU A 812 -92.40 -69.53 1.25
N ILE A 813 -91.69 -69.12 0.22
CA ILE A 813 -91.55 -69.87 -1.03
C ILE A 813 -90.23 -70.64 -1.10
N ASP A 814 -89.10 -69.98 -0.79
CA ASP A 814 -87.77 -70.56 -0.87
C ASP A 814 -86.87 -70.14 0.31
N PRO A 815 -87.13 -70.68 1.52
CA PRO A 815 -86.36 -70.35 2.71
C PRO A 815 -84.89 -70.78 2.59
N LYS A 816 -84.57 -71.79 1.76
CA LYS A 816 -83.17 -72.22 1.53
C LYS A 816 -82.42 -71.23 0.64
N GLY A 817 -83.07 -70.76 -0.43
CA GLY A 817 -82.54 -69.69 -1.28
C GLY A 817 -82.31 -68.40 -0.48
N LYS A 818 -83.25 -68.03 0.40
CA LYS A 818 -83.09 -66.91 1.34
C LYS A 818 -81.83 -67.05 2.18
N ALA A 819 -81.69 -68.17 2.89
CA ALA A 819 -80.54 -68.41 3.77
C ALA A 819 -79.21 -68.38 3.00
N THR A 820 -79.19 -68.89 1.76
CA THR A 820 -78.00 -68.85 0.90
C THR A 820 -77.64 -67.41 0.50
N LEU A 821 -78.63 -66.60 0.12
CA LEU A 821 -78.42 -65.19 -0.20
C LEU A 821 -77.94 -64.40 1.03
N GLU A 822 -78.54 -64.62 2.20
CA GLU A 822 -78.12 -64.03 3.47
C GLU A 822 -76.67 -64.39 3.83
N GLU A 823 -76.27 -65.65 3.64
CA GLU A 823 -74.89 -66.10 3.84
C GLU A 823 -73.93 -65.32 2.94
N LYS A 824 -74.21 -65.22 1.63
CA LYS A 824 -73.33 -64.52 0.69
C LYS A 824 -73.30 -63.01 0.92
N ILE A 825 -74.43 -62.41 1.30
CA ILE A 825 -74.49 -61.02 1.77
C ILE A 825 -73.60 -60.84 2.99
N ASN A 826 -73.68 -61.71 4.00
CA ASN A 826 -72.87 -61.61 5.21
C ASN A 826 -71.36 -61.77 4.93
N LEU A 827 -70.98 -62.67 4.03
CA LEU A 827 -69.58 -62.84 3.62
C LEU A 827 -69.05 -61.61 2.90
N ALA A 828 -69.81 -61.05 1.96
CA ALA A 828 -69.45 -59.82 1.26
C ALA A 828 -69.44 -58.60 2.19
N ASP A 829 -70.43 -58.47 3.06
CA ASP A 829 -70.51 -57.41 4.08
C ASP A 829 -69.36 -57.48 5.09
N GLY A 830 -68.93 -58.68 5.47
CA GLY A 830 -67.73 -58.89 6.28
C GLY A 830 -66.46 -58.34 5.63
N VAL A 831 -66.29 -58.54 4.32
CA VAL A 831 -65.17 -57.99 3.54
C VAL A 831 -65.29 -56.46 3.42
N VAL A 832 -66.47 -55.94 3.08
CA VAL A 832 -66.71 -54.49 2.96
C VAL A 832 -66.49 -53.75 4.27
N LYS A 833 -66.94 -54.30 5.41
CA LYS A 833 -66.74 -53.71 6.74
C LYS A 833 -65.29 -53.65 7.19
N GLN A 834 -64.47 -54.61 6.76
CA GLN A 834 -63.02 -54.59 7.00
C GLN A 834 -62.29 -53.57 6.11
N GLY A 835 -62.98 -53.03 5.10
CA GLY A 835 -62.47 -52.01 4.20
C GLY A 835 -61.67 -52.57 3.04
N ILE A 836 -61.06 -51.67 2.26
CA ILE A 836 -60.42 -51.96 0.98
C ILE A 836 -59.17 -52.83 1.07
N ASP A 837 -58.63 -53.04 2.27
CA ASP A 837 -57.47 -53.88 2.53
C ASP A 837 -57.81 -55.29 3.01
N ALA A 838 -59.11 -55.60 3.10
CA ALA A 838 -59.60 -56.91 3.50
C ALA A 838 -59.27 -58.05 2.51
N GLY A 839 -58.92 -57.72 1.26
CA GLY A 839 -58.59 -58.73 0.26
C GLY A 839 -57.90 -58.18 -0.99
N THR A 840 -57.63 -59.09 -1.92
CA THR A 840 -57.12 -58.77 -3.26
C THR A 840 -58.27 -58.52 -4.24
N LYS A 841 -57.95 -58.05 -5.44
CA LYS A 841 -58.90 -57.90 -6.55
C LYS A 841 -59.67 -59.20 -6.82
N GLU A 842 -58.99 -60.34 -6.73
CA GLU A 842 -59.56 -61.67 -6.97
C GLU A 842 -60.57 -62.05 -5.89
N ILE A 843 -60.31 -61.71 -4.62
CA ILE A 843 -61.25 -61.94 -3.52
C ILE A 843 -62.52 -61.13 -3.74
N TYR A 844 -62.40 -59.87 -4.16
CA TYR A 844 -63.56 -59.02 -4.45
C TYR A 844 -64.37 -59.56 -5.63
N GLN A 845 -63.71 -59.97 -6.71
CA GLN A 845 -64.37 -60.61 -7.85
C GLN A 845 -65.11 -61.89 -7.43
N GLN A 846 -64.48 -62.75 -6.62
CA GLN A 846 -65.11 -63.97 -6.12
C GLN A 846 -66.40 -63.65 -5.35
N ARG A 847 -66.41 -62.65 -4.46
CA ARG A 847 -67.61 -62.26 -3.71
C ARG A 847 -68.70 -61.68 -4.60
N ILE A 848 -68.34 -60.92 -5.62
CA ILE A 848 -69.28 -60.44 -6.64
C ILE A 848 -69.94 -61.63 -7.36
N ASP A 849 -69.15 -62.62 -7.79
CA ASP A 849 -69.66 -63.79 -8.50
C ASP A 849 -70.58 -64.64 -7.60
N GLU A 850 -70.19 -64.86 -6.33
CA GLU A 850 -71.02 -65.56 -5.35
C GLU A 850 -72.36 -64.85 -5.10
N LEU A 851 -72.36 -63.52 -4.98
CA LEU A 851 -73.59 -62.73 -4.85
C LEU A 851 -74.44 -62.82 -6.12
N ASN A 852 -73.85 -62.74 -7.31
CA ASN A 852 -74.58 -62.84 -8.57
C ASN A 852 -75.25 -64.22 -8.71
N VAL A 853 -74.53 -65.29 -8.37
CA VAL A 853 -75.09 -66.66 -8.38
C VAL A 853 -76.25 -66.78 -7.39
N ALA A 854 -76.08 -66.29 -6.15
CA ALA A 854 -77.12 -66.34 -5.14
C ALA A 854 -78.34 -65.47 -5.48
N LEU A 855 -78.15 -64.28 -6.04
CA LEU A 855 -79.25 -63.43 -6.51
C LEU A 855 -80.01 -64.05 -7.68
N ASN A 856 -79.29 -64.68 -8.61
CA ASN A 856 -79.93 -65.33 -9.74
C ASN A 856 -80.80 -66.51 -9.30
N SER A 857 -80.35 -67.33 -8.33
CA SER A 857 -81.11 -68.48 -7.85
C SER A 857 -82.44 -68.09 -7.22
N VAL A 858 -82.51 -66.94 -6.55
CA VAL A 858 -83.75 -66.43 -5.94
C VAL A 858 -84.52 -65.42 -6.79
N SER A 859 -84.09 -65.18 -8.03
CA SER A 859 -84.73 -64.23 -8.94
C SER A 859 -86.23 -64.50 -9.12
N ASN A 860 -87.00 -63.47 -9.47
CA ASN A 860 -88.47 -63.54 -9.55
C ASN A 860 -89.00 -64.72 -10.40
N ASN A 861 -88.28 -65.10 -11.45
CA ASN A 861 -88.65 -66.25 -12.28
C ASN A 861 -88.48 -67.58 -11.52
N ASN A 862 -87.32 -67.77 -10.88
CA ASN A 862 -87.03 -68.96 -10.09
C ASN A 862 -87.93 -69.04 -8.84
N LEU A 863 -88.22 -67.90 -8.22
CA LEU A 863 -89.16 -67.81 -7.09
C LEU A 863 -90.59 -68.20 -7.52
N SER A 864 -91.02 -67.76 -8.70
CA SER A 864 -92.32 -68.17 -9.26
C SER A 864 -92.38 -69.68 -9.53
N ASP A 865 -91.30 -70.28 -10.04
CA ASP A 865 -91.23 -71.73 -10.25
C ASP A 865 -91.22 -72.53 -8.94
N ALA A 866 -90.50 -72.04 -7.93
CA ALA A 866 -90.52 -72.61 -6.59
C ALA A 866 -91.93 -72.56 -5.96
N LEU A 867 -92.65 -71.43 -6.11
CA LEU A 867 -94.03 -71.30 -5.64
C LEU A 867 -94.96 -72.27 -6.35
N ARG A 868 -94.88 -72.39 -7.68
CA ARG A 868 -95.69 -73.36 -8.44
C ARG A 868 -95.47 -74.76 -7.91
N ASN A 869 -94.22 -75.19 -7.76
CA ASN A 869 -93.88 -76.53 -7.29
C ASN A 869 -94.41 -76.80 -5.87
N LYS A 870 -94.26 -75.84 -4.96
CA LYS A 870 -94.81 -75.92 -3.60
C LYS A 870 -96.32 -76.09 -3.61
N LEU A 871 -97.04 -75.22 -4.31
CA LEU A 871 -98.51 -75.27 -4.36
C LEU A 871 -99.04 -76.53 -5.06
N ILE A 872 -98.32 -77.07 -6.04
CA ILE A 872 -98.65 -78.37 -6.66
C ILE A 872 -98.49 -79.51 -5.64
N GLN A 873 -97.42 -79.51 -4.85
CA GLN A 873 -97.24 -80.48 -3.77
C GLN A 873 -98.35 -80.36 -2.72
N ASP A 874 -98.68 -79.13 -2.29
CA ASP A 874 -99.76 -78.87 -1.35
C ASP A 874 -101.11 -79.37 -1.90
N LEU A 875 -101.41 -79.08 -3.17
CA LEU A 875 -102.60 -79.59 -3.84
C LEU A 875 -102.64 -81.11 -3.83
N ASN A 876 -101.51 -81.78 -4.10
CA ASN A 876 -101.44 -83.24 -4.16
C ASN A 876 -101.58 -83.91 -2.79
N ASN A 877 -101.10 -83.27 -1.73
CA ASN A 877 -101.19 -83.77 -0.35
C ASN A 877 -102.60 -83.67 0.26
N MET A 878 -103.49 -82.83 -0.28
CA MET A 878 -104.88 -82.72 0.18
C MET A 878 -105.69 -84.01 -0.05
N GLN A 879 -106.66 -84.30 0.81
CA GLN A 879 -107.66 -85.35 0.59
C GLN A 879 -108.93 -84.76 -0.08
N PRO A 880 -109.65 -85.53 -0.92
CA PRO A 880 -109.37 -86.90 -1.34
C PRO A 880 -108.28 -86.99 -2.44
N ALA A 881 -107.62 -88.14 -2.56
CA ALA A 881 -106.79 -88.44 -3.71
C ALA A 881 -107.62 -88.35 -5.01
N LEU A 882 -107.09 -87.64 -6.01
CA LEU A 882 -107.71 -87.49 -7.32
C LEU A 882 -107.22 -88.59 -8.27
N THR A 883 -108.01 -88.89 -9.30
CA THR A 883 -107.52 -89.66 -10.45
C THR A 883 -106.42 -88.90 -11.17
N ASP A 884 -105.51 -89.60 -11.84
CA ASP A 884 -104.39 -88.98 -12.55
C ASP A 884 -104.85 -87.91 -13.55
N ALA A 885 -105.93 -88.18 -14.30
CA ALA A 885 -106.49 -87.25 -15.27
C ALA A 885 -107.01 -85.95 -14.62
N ASN A 886 -107.66 -86.03 -13.46
CA ASN A 886 -108.16 -84.84 -12.76
C ASN A 886 -107.03 -84.10 -12.04
N ARG A 887 -106.05 -84.82 -11.47
CA ARG A 887 -104.85 -84.23 -10.88
C ARG A 887 -104.08 -83.39 -11.90
N ILE A 888 -103.74 -83.97 -13.06
CA ILE A 888 -102.97 -83.28 -14.11
C ILE A 888 -103.71 -82.03 -14.59
N LYS A 889 -105.04 -82.09 -14.75
CA LYS A 889 -105.83 -80.91 -15.14
C LYS A 889 -105.72 -79.77 -14.13
N LEU A 890 -105.84 -80.06 -12.82
CA LEU A 890 -105.70 -79.04 -11.79
C LEU A 890 -104.27 -78.51 -11.68
N GLU A 891 -103.26 -79.39 -11.75
CA GLU A 891 -101.84 -78.98 -11.77
C GLU A 891 -101.54 -78.03 -12.93
N ASN A 892 -102.07 -78.29 -14.13
CA ASN A 892 -101.84 -77.45 -15.31
C ASN A 892 -102.39 -76.03 -15.17
N VAL A 893 -103.39 -75.81 -14.31
CA VAL A 893 -103.89 -74.46 -14.00
C VAL A 893 -102.84 -73.67 -13.21
N ILE A 894 -102.14 -74.31 -12.27
CA ILE A 894 -101.06 -73.70 -11.48
C ILE A 894 -99.77 -73.57 -12.31
N LYS A 895 -99.46 -74.58 -13.15
CA LYS A 895 -98.28 -74.59 -14.04
C LYS A 895 -98.37 -73.61 -15.21
N ASN A 896 -99.48 -72.88 -15.36
CA ASN A 896 -99.68 -72.00 -16.50
C ASN A 896 -98.57 -70.91 -16.55
N PRO A 897 -97.74 -70.89 -17.62
CA PRO A 897 -96.62 -69.96 -17.73
C PRO A 897 -97.04 -68.49 -17.87
N LEU A 898 -98.33 -68.21 -18.09
CA LEU A 898 -98.89 -66.86 -18.13
C LEU A 898 -99.10 -66.24 -16.73
N LEU A 899 -99.08 -67.05 -15.66
CA LEU A 899 -99.19 -66.56 -14.29
C LEU A 899 -97.83 -66.01 -13.86
N LYS A 900 -97.61 -64.69 -13.97
CA LYS A 900 -96.28 -64.08 -13.79
C LYS A 900 -95.98 -63.63 -12.37
N THR A 901 -96.98 -63.52 -11.50
CA THR A 901 -96.82 -63.02 -10.14
C THR A 901 -97.18 -64.09 -9.09
N SER A 902 -96.63 -63.95 -7.89
CA SER A 902 -97.02 -64.77 -6.73
C SER A 902 -98.53 -64.75 -6.48
N GLN A 903 -99.17 -63.60 -6.70
CA GLN A 903 -100.62 -63.42 -6.54
C GLN A 903 -101.43 -64.22 -7.56
N ASP A 904 -101.02 -64.21 -8.84
CA ASP A 904 -101.69 -64.97 -9.91
C ASP A 904 -101.60 -66.48 -9.67
N ILE A 905 -100.43 -66.94 -9.23
CA ILE A 905 -100.16 -68.35 -8.95
C ILE A 905 -100.99 -68.82 -7.74
N ASN A 906 -101.07 -68.02 -6.67
CA ASN A 906 -101.90 -68.32 -5.50
C ASN A 906 -103.40 -68.32 -5.84
N ALA A 907 -103.87 -67.38 -6.67
CA ALA A 907 -105.27 -67.35 -7.11
C ALA A 907 -105.63 -68.59 -7.93
N ALA A 908 -104.71 -69.07 -8.78
CA ALA A 908 -104.87 -70.32 -9.51
C ALA A 908 -104.97 -71.53 -8.56
N PHE A 909 -104.12 -71.59 -7.53
CA PHE A 909 -104.16 -72.63 -6.52
C PHE A 909 -105.49 -72.66 -5.75
N GLU A 910 -105.99 -71.53 -5.26
CA GLU A 910 -107.26 -71.49 -4.52
C GLU A 910 -108.45 -71.97 -5.38
N LYS A 911 -108.45 -71.69 -6.69
CA LYS A 911 -109.45 -72.25 -7.62
C LYS A 911 -109.37 -73.78 -7.72
N THR A 912 -108.16 -74.32 -7.78
CA THR A 912 -107.96 -75.79 -7.81
C THR A 912 -108.34 -76.46 -6.49
N LYS A 913 -108.04 -75.79 -5.36
CA LYS A 913 -108.39 -76.22 -4.01
C LYS A 913 -109.90 -76.23 -3.78
N GLU A 914 -110.62 -75.21 -4.25
CA GLU A 914 -112.09 -75.17 -4.19
C GLU A 914 -112.71 -76.39 -4.90
N VAL A 915 -112.24 -76.71 -6.12
CA VAL A 915 -112.68 -77.89 -6.87
C VAL A 915 -112.39 -79.18 -6.10
N LYS A 916 -111.19 -79.32 -5.53
CA LYS A 916 -110.80 -80.51 -4.77
C LYS A 916 -111.65 -80.68 -3.51
N ASN A 917 -111.98 -79.60 -2.81
CA ASN A 917 -112.90 -79.62 -1.66
C ASN A 917 -114.32 -80.06 -2.07
N LYS A 918 -114.86 -79.54 -3.17
CA LYS A 918 -116.17 -79.96 -3.70
C LYS A 918 -116.19 -81.41 -4.17
N ILE A 919 -115.07 -81.92 -4.70
CA ILE A 919 -114.90 -83.36 -4.97
C ILE A 919 -114.92 -84.19 -3.68
N GLY A 920 -114.34 -83.66 -2.59
CA GLY A 920 -114.46 -84.24 -1.25
C GLY A 920 -115.92 -84.34 -0.77
N GLU A 921 -116.72 -83.31 -1.01
CA GLU A 921 -118.16 -83.36 -0.71
C GLU A 921 -118.91 -84.38 -1.58
N LEU A 922 -118.57 -84.48 -2.87
CA LEU A 922 -119.13 -85.50 -3.75
C LEU A 922 -118.81 -86.92 -3.25
N ASN A 923 -117.61 -87.17 -2.71
CA ASN A 923 -117.23 -88.47 -2.17
C ASN A 923 -118.13 -88.96 -1.02
N ASN A 924 -118.82 -88.05 -0.33
CA ASN A 924 -119.70 -88.39 0.79
C ASN A 924 -121.12 -88.77 0.34
N LEU A 925 -121.39 -88.74 -0.97
CA LEU A 925 -122.68 -89.13 -1.56
C LEU A 925 -122.68 -90.64 -1.83
N ASN A 926 -123.21 -91.42 -0.87
CA ASN A 926 -123.09 -92.88 -0.84
C ASN A 926 -124.13 -93.62 -1.71
N ASP A 927 -125.18 -92.95 -2.15
CA ASP A 927 -126.29 -93.55 -2.89
C ASP A 927 -126.14 -93.37 -4.41
N LEU A 928 -125.22 -92.50 -4.85
CA LEU A 928 -124.84 -92.38 -6.26
C LEU A 928 -124.00 -93.58 -6.74
N SER A 929 -124.29 -94.09 -7.93
CA SER A 929 -123.45 -95.13 -8.54
C SER A 929 -121.99 -94.65 -8.72
N PRO A 930 -120.99 -95.54 -8.63
CA PRO A 930 -119.59 -95.17 -8.82
C PRO A 930 -119.30 -94.42 -10.14
N ASN A 931 -119.98 -94.79 -11.23
CA ASN A 931 -119.85 -94.11 -12.52
C ASN A 931 -120.44 -92.71 -12.52
N ALA A 932 -121.62 -92.52 -11.92
CA ALA A 932 -122.25 -91.19 -11.82
C ALA A 932 -121.44 -90.26 -10.91
N LEU A 933 -120.93 -90.80 -9.80
CA LEU A 933 -120.03 -90.07 -8.91
C LEU A 933 -118.72 -89.69 -9.62
N GLN A 934 -118.13 -90.60 -10.40
CA GLN A 934 -116.92 -90.31 -11.18
C GLN A 934 -117.16 -89.29 -12.30
N GLN A 935 -118.31 -89.32 -12.97
CA GLN A 935 -118.71 -88.30 -13.95
C GLN A 935 -118.84 -86.93 -13.30
N ALA A 936 -119.53 -86.83 -12.16
CA ALA A 936 -119.65 -85.58 -11.41
C ALA A 936 -118.29 -85.01 -10.99
N LYS A 937 -117.33 -85.86 -10.58
CA LYS A 937 -115.96 -85.44 -10.28
C LYS A 937 -115.22 -84.89 -11.50
N ASN A 938 -115.37 -85.55 -12.65
CA ASN A 938 -114.74 -85.12 -13.89
C ASN A 938 -115.32 -83.79 -14.38
N GLU A 939 -116.65 -83.61 -14.30
CA GLU A 939 -117.32 -82.35 -14.60
C GLU A 939 -116.92 -81.24 -13.63
N MET A 940 -116.85 -81.53 -12.32
CA MET A 940 -116.37 -80.59 -11.31
C MET A 940 -114.95 -80.10 -11.61
N THR A 941 -114.07 -81.02 -12.06
CA THR A 941 -112.71 -80.68 -12.46
C THR A 941 -112.67 -79.80 -13.71
N ASN A 942 -113.53 -80.06 -14.70
CA ASN A 942 -113.61 -79.25 -15.92
C ASN A 942 -114.09 -77.81 -15.64
N LEU A 943 -114.78 -77.59 -14.53
CA LEU A 943 -115.25 -76.28 -14.10
C LEU A 943 -114.20 -75.48 -13.31
N VAL A 944 -112.94 -75.91 -13.20
CA VAL A 944 -111.91 -75.23 -12.37
C VAL A 944 -111.75 -73.73 -12.66
N LEU A 945 -111.88 -73.33 -13.93
CA LEU A 945 -111.80 -71.92 -14.34
C LEU A 945 -113.15 -71.17 -14.29
N ASP A 946 -114.25 -71.86 -13.99
CA ASP A 946 -115.57 -71.22 -13.84
C ASP A 946 -115.61 -70.46 -12.51
N ASN A 947 -115.92 -69.16 -12.58
CA ASN A 947 -116.06 -68.28 -11.41
C ASN A 947 -117.54 -68.07 -11.02
N GLY A 948 -118.48 -68.82 -11.63
CA GLY A 948 -119.91 -68.70 -11.40
C GLY A 948 -120.46 -69.77 -10.45
N THR A 949 -121.79 -69.87 -10.38
CA THR A 949 -122.48 -70.82 -9.50
C THR A 949 -122.39 -72.27 -9.98
N LYS A 950 -121.89 -72.53 -11.20
CA LYS A 950 -121.98 -73.86 -11.84
C LYS A 950 -121.34 -74.98 -11.03
N LYS A 951 -120.20 -74.70 -10.36
CA LYS A 951 -119.57 -75.67 -9.45
C LYS A 951 -120.51 -76.05 -8.31
N GLN A 952 -121.20 -75.07 -7.73
CA GLN A 952 -122.16 -75.29 -6.65
C GLN A 952 -123.43 -75.95 -7.17
N ASP A 953 -123.93 -75.54 -8.34
CA ASP A 953 -125.10 -76.12 -8.99
C ASP A 953 -124.88 -77.60 -9.30
N LEU A 954 -123.68 -77.98 -9.78
CA LEU A 954 -123.31 -79.37 -10.02
C LEU A 954 -123.28 -80.19 -8.71
N LEU A 955 -122.71 -79.63 -7.65
CA LEU A 955 -122.69 -80.28 -6.33
C LEU A 955 -124.12 -80.44 -5.76
N ASN A 956 -124.95 -79.40 -5.86
CA ASN A 956 -126.35 -79.43 -5.42
C ASN A 956 -127.17 -80.42 -6.24
N LEU A 957 -126.94 -80.49 -7.56
CA LEU A 957 -127.57 -81.47 -8.43
C LEU A 957 -127.15 -82.89 -8.06
N ALA A 958 -125.88 -83.12 -7.73
CA ALA A 958 -125.42 -84.42 -7.26
C ALA A 958 -126.04 -84.79 -5.90
N LYS A 959 -126.11 -83.84 -4.95
CA LYS A 959 -126.82 -84.01 -3.66
C LYS A 959 -128.30 -84.34 -3.87
N ALA A 960 -129.00 -83.58 -4.71
CA ALA A 960 -130.41 -83.82 -5.03
C ALA A 960 -130.63 -85.18 -5.71
N LYS A 961 -129.73 -85.60 -6.61
CA LYS A 961 -129.76 -86.95 -7.20
C LYS A 961 -129.54 -88.03 -6.14
N ASN A 962 -128.58 -87.84 -5.23
CA ASN A 962 -128.32 -88.76 -4.12
C ASN A 962 -129.56 -88.89 -3.22
N ASP A 963 -130.14 -87.76 -2.81
CA ASP A 963 -131.32 -87.71 -1.94
C ASP A 963 -132.56 -88.31 -2.64
N ALA A 964 -132.73 -88.08 -3.93
CA ALA A 964 -133.81 -88.69 -4.70
C ALA A 964 -133.68 -90.21 -4.77
N ILE A 965 -132.47 -90.74 -4.98
CA ILE A 965 -132.20 -92.18 -4.96
C ILE A 965 -132.44 -92.75 -3.56
N LYS A 966 -131.87 -92.11 -2.52
CA LYS A 966 -132.04 -92.50 -1.12
C LYS A 966 -133.52 -92.54 -0.71
N ASN A 967 -134.29 -91.52 -1.07
CA ASN A 967 -135.73 -91.44 -0.80
C ASN A 967 -136.51 -92.50 -1.59
N PHE A 968 -136.12 -92.77 -2.84
CA PHE A 968 -136.73 -93.84 -3.64
C PHE A 968 -136.48 -95.21 -3.00
N ASP A 969 -135.24 -95.53 -2.64
CA ASP A 969 -134.86 -96.79 -2.02
C ASP A 969 -135.49 -96.96 -0.63
N SER A 970 -135.66 -95.86 0.14
CA SER A 970 -136.27 -95.88 1.47
C SER A 970 -137.80 -96.02 1.43
N ASN A 971 -138.49 -95.33 0.51
CA ASN A 971 -139.96 -95.31 0.44
C ASN A 971 -140.55 -96.40 -0.47
N TYR A 972 -139.73 -97.00 -1.35
CA TYR A 972 -140.17 -98.05 -2.29
C TYR A 972 -139.22 -99.26 -2.27
N PRO A 973 -138.99 -99.91 -1.11
CA PRO A 973 -137.95 -100.95 -0.95
C PRO A 973 -138.17 -102.20 -1.82
N ASN A 974 -139.40 -102.43 -2.31
CA ASN A 974 -139.75 -103.56 -3.18
C ASN A 974 -139.60 -103.24 -4.68
N LEU A 975 -139.31 -101.99 -5.04
CA LEU A 975 -138.99 -101.57 -6.41
C LEU A 975 -137.48 -101.39 -6.51
N GLN A 976 -136.75 -102.41 -6.96
CA GLN A 976 -135.31 -102.27 -7.14
C GLN A 976 -135.00 -101.21 -8.20
N ALA A 977 -134.35 -100.10 -7.81
CA ALA A 977 -133.94 -99.00 -8.68
C ALA A 977 -133.05 -99.44 -9.87
N ASN A 978 -132.47 -100.65 -9.81
CA ASN A 978 -131.50 -101.16 -10.79
C ASN A 978 -132.05 -102.19 -11.82
N LYS A 979 -133.37 -102.37 -11.97
CA LYS A 979 -133.93 -103.24 -13.03
C LYS A 979 -134.49 -102.45 -14.23
N LYS A 980 -133.59 -101.89 -15.05
CA LYS A 980 -133.79 -101.76 -16.51
C LYS A 980 -132.45 -101.49 -17.22
N LYS A 981 -131.61 -102.52 -17.30
CA LYS A 981 -130.71 -102.70 -18.45
C LYS A 981 -131.27 -103.85 -19.31
N SER A 982 -131.33 -103.57 -20.60
CA SER A 982 -131.62 -104.46 -21.74
C SER A 982 -133.04 -105.00 -21.91
N SER A 983 -133.81 -104.29 -22.72
CA SER A 983 -134.48 -104.91 -23.89
C SER A 983 -134.73 -103.82 -24.93
N ARG A 984 -134.06 -103.94 -26.08
CA ARG A 984 -134.34 -103.17 -27.31
C ARG A 984 -135.84 -103.23 -27.61
N CYS A 985 -136.47 -102.10 -27.95
CA CYS A 985 -137.33 -102.05 -29.13
C CYS A 985 -137.55 -100.62 -29.62
N ASN A 986 -137.90 -100.55 -30.90
CA ASN A 986 -137.87 -99.44 -31.83
C ASN A 986 -139.01 -98.41 -31.63
N ARG A 987 -138.71 -97.17 -32.02
CA ARG A 987 -139.52 -96.15 -32.72
C ARG A 987 -140.87 -95.62 -32.16
N SER A 988 -140.90 -94.28 -32.18
CA SER A 988 -141.95 -93.36 -32.66
C SER A 988 -143.26 -93.17 -31.90
N THR A 989 -143.50 -91.90 -31.54
CA THR A 989 -144.79 -91.18 -31.43
C THR A 989 -145.71 -91.64 -30.30
N TRP A 990 -146.34 -90.81 -29.45
CA TRP A 990 -147.09 -89.58 -29.69
C TRP A 990 -147.17 -88.68 -28.42
N LEU A 991 -147.49 -87.40 -28.64
CA LEU A 991 -147.71 -86.29 -27.69
C LEU A 991 -148.92 -86.49 -26.75
N SER A 992 -148.80 -85.91 -25.56
CA SER A 992 -149.80 -85.00 -24.95
C SER A 992 -149.10 -84.11 -23.92
#